data_AF-A0A220UFG5-F1
#
_entry.id   AF-A0A220UFG5-F1
#
_cell.length_a   1.000
_cell.length_b   1.000
_cell.length_c   1.000
_cell.angle_alpha   90.00
_cell.angle_beta   90.00
_cell.angle_gamma   90.00
#
_symmetry.space_group_name_H-M   'P 1'
#
loop_
_entity.id
_entity.type
_entity.pdbx_description
1 polymer ?
#
loop_
_entity_poly.entity_id
_entity_poly.type
_entity_poly.pdbx_seq_one_letter_code
_entity_poly.pdbx_strand_id
1 'polypeptide(L)'
;MTATLDDHPIHSWLTDMDGVLVHEEAALPGAAEFISALQQYGRRFLVLTNNSIFTPRDLRARLSRSGIDIPEESIWTSALATARFLAEQQPGAAAYVIGEAGLTSAMHEEGFILADSDVDFVVLGETRTYSFEAITRAIRLITGGAKFIATNPDVSGPSAEGPLPATGAVAAMITAATGTQPYYVGKPNPLMMRTALNRIGAHSETSIMIGDRMDTDVKSGLEAGMRSVLVLTGSTRAEEITQYPYRPTAVLDGIADVVPLVERCTATESVELGRTERSADSPRSGRRDGAPAPHERIEVMLRWLTAGESHGPSLISLLDGIPAGIELTSDDLKAALARRRLGHGRGSRQKFEQDVLTIHGGLRHGRTLGSPLAIEVANSEWPKWEKVMSADPVPREDLVIDAGTGDEREIARNRALSRPRPGHADLSGMLKYGFDEARPILERASARETAARVVAGRVAAALLEQAAGIRLVSHTLQVGAVRVPEDAELPTPEDVAALDADPLRCFHRETSAAMVDEVDAAKSDGDTLGGVVEVLAYGAPVGLGSHIQWDRRLDGQLAQAIMSIQAMKGVEIGDGFATAGRRGSAAHDEILAVDGSAGGTSGTFPRVSNRAGGLEGGITNGQVIRVRGALKPISTVPRALRTVDVSTGEQTTANHQRSDTCAVAPAAVIAEAVVALTLADALLEKTGGDSVAEIRAHLEGTQALQSALTDRRPDPAP
;
A
#
# COMPACT_ATOMS: atom_id res chain seq x y z
N MET A 1 2.67 25.78 -3.31
CA MET A 1 3.40 26.86 -2.62
C MET A 1 4.74 26.29 -2.21
N THR A 2 5.83 27.02 -2.42
CA THR A 2 7.19 26.62 -2.05
C THR A 2 7.31 26.59 -0.53
N ALA A 3 7.61 25.41 0.04
CA ALA A 3 7.87 25.24 1.46
C ALA A 3 9.01 26.18 1.89
N THR A 4 8.77 26.98 2.92
CA THR A 4 9.80 27.83 3.53
C THR A 4 10.34 27.17 4.79
N LEU A 5 11.55 27.54 5.21
CA LEU A 5 12.15 26.99 6.42
C LEU A 5 11.33 27.30 7.70
N ASP A 6 10.44 28.29 7.64
CA ASP A 6 9.65 28.81 8.76
C ASP A 6 8.30 28.10 8.94
N ASP A 7 7.89 27.21 8.03
CA ASP A 7 6.54 26.62 8.01
C ASP A 7 6.30 25.61 9.16
N HIS A 8 7.35 24.97 9.69
CA HIS A 8 7.27 23.96 10.76
C HIS A 8 8.47 24.02 11.72
N PRO A 9 8.33 23.63 13.00
CA PRO A 9 9.46 23.65 13.94
C PRO A 9 10.56 22.66 13.51
N ILE A 10 11.83 23.09 13.60
CA ILE A 10 13.01 22.25 13.37
C ILE A 10 13.59 21.88 14.73
N HIS A 11 13.61 20.60 15.03
CA HIS A 11 14.10 20.06 16.30
C HIS A 11 15.44 19.33 16.15
N SER A 12 15.69 18.73 14.98
CA SER A 12 16.89 17.92 14.74
C SER A 12 17.57 18.24 13.43
N TRP A 13 18.89 18.02 13.37
CA TRP A 13 19.75 18.51 12.29
C TRP A 13 20.66 17.40 11.79
N LEU A 14 20.51 17.04 10.52
CA LEU A 14 21.48 16.22 9.81
C LEU A 14 22.27 17.13 8.88
N THR A 15 23.58 16.95 8.84
CA THR A 15 24.43 17.71 7.93
C THR A 15 25.42 16.78 7.26
N ASP A 16 25.71 17.01 5.99
CA ASP A 16 26.90 16.44 5.39
C ASP A 16 28.17 17.05 6.01
N MET A 17 29.29 16.36 5.82
CA MET A 17 30.61 16.77 6.28
C MET A 17 31.39 17.48 5.18
N ASP A 18 31.62 16.79 4.06
CA ASP A 18 32.45 17.27 2.95
C ASP A 18 31.67 18.29 2.11
N GLY A 19 32.28 19.41 1.74
CA GLY A 19 31.61 20.50 1.02
C GLY A 19 30.68 21.36 1.86
N VAL A 20 30.37 20.96 3.10
CA VAL A 20 29.51 21.69 4.05
C VAL A 20 30.28 22.20 5.27
N LEU A 21 30.94 21.30 6.01
CA LEU A 21 31.74 21.66 7.20
C LEU A 21 33.22 21.81 6.86
N VAL A 22 33.71 20.98 5.94
CA VAL A 22 35.11 20.95 5.53
C VAL A 22 35.25 20.88 4.02
N HIS A 23 36.34 21.43 3.52
CA HIS A 23 36.85 21.13 2.19
C HIS A 23 38.25 20.55 2.36
N GLU A 24 38.41 19.27 2.02
CA GLU A 24 39.60 18.49 2.33
C GLU A 24 39.91 18.49 3.85
N GLU A 25 41.04 19.04 4.28
CA GLU A 25 41.43 19.12 5.69
C GLU A 25 41.14 20.50 6.33
N ALA A 26 40.57 21.44 5.57
CA ALA A 26 40.29 22.80 6.04
C ALA A 26 38.81 22.98 6.39
N ALA A 27 38.53 23.63 7.53
CA ALA A 27 37.17 24.02 7.90
C ALA A 27 36.65 25.14 6.99
N LEU A 28 35.40 25.01 6.57
CA LEU A 28 34.70 26.06 5.84
C LEU A 28 34.27 27.19 6.80
N PRO A 29 34.18 28.44 6.33
CA PRO A 29 33.73 29.56 7.17
C PRO A 29 32.36 29.29 7.81
N GLY A 30 32.25 29.49 9.12
CA GLY A 30 31.01 29.26 9.87
C GLY A 30 30.81 27.82 10.37
N ALA A 31 31.66 26.86 10.00
CA ALA A 31 31.46 25.45 10.36
C ALA A 31 31.64 25.20 11.86
N ALA A 32 32.66 25.81 12.48
CA ALA A 32 32.89 25.70 13.92
C ALA A 32 31.76 26.38 14.70
N GLU A 33 31.31 27.54 14.23
CA GLU A 33 30.21 28.31 14.79
C GLU A 33 28.88 27.53 14.71
N PHE A 34 28.62 26.88 13.57
CA PHE A 34 27.42 26.06 13.37
C PHE A 34 27.35 24.89 14.35
N ILE A 35 28.43 24.11 14.47
CA ILE A 35 28.50 23.01 15.44
C ILE A 35 28.39 23.52 16.88
N SER A 36 29.05 24.63 17.20
CA SER A 36 28.97 25.26 18.52
C SER A 36 27.53 25.69 18.84
N ALA A 37 26.81 26.25 17.86
CA ALA A 37 25.42 26.65 18.02
C ALA A 37 24.51 25.44 18.26
N LEU A 38 24.67 24.35 17.49
CA LEU A 38 23.88 23.13 17.72
C LEU A 38 24.06 22.59 19.14
N GLN A 39 25.30 22.57 19.65
CA GLN A 39 25.60 22.13 21.01
C GLN A 39 25.08 23.10 22.07
N GLN A 40 25.33 24.41 21.91
CA GLN A 40 24.93 25.46 22.85
C GLN A 40 23.41 25.50 23.05
N TYR A 41 22.65 25.31 21.96
CA TYR A 41 21.18 25.30 22.00
C TYR A 41 20.57 23.90 22.21
N GLY A 42 21.39 22.88 22.51
CA GLY A 42 20.92 21.52 22.81
C GLY A 42 20.16 20.87 21.65
N ARG A 43 20.53 21.17 20.40
CA ARG A 43 19.92 20.58 19.21
C ARG A 43 20.41 19.15 19.04
N ARG A 44 19.50 18.24 18.71
CA ARG A 44 19.91 16.88 18.32
C ARG A 44 20.47 16.93 16.91
N PHE A 45 21.68 16.43 16.71
CA PHE A 45 22.28 16.45 15.39
C PHE A 45 23.18 15.26 15.11
N LEU A 46 23.35 14.96 13.81
CA LEU A 46 24.39 14.07 13.30
C LEU A 46 25.07 14.69 12.09
N VAL A 47 26.38 14.45 11.99
CA VAL A 47 27.21 14.74 10.82
C VAL A 47 27.36 13.44 10.03
N LEU A 48 26.82 13.43 8.81
CA LEU A 48 26.81 12.30 7.91
C LEU A 48 28.01 12.38 6.96
N THR A 49 28.58 11.22 6.59
CA THR A 49 29.58 11.14 5.51
C THR A 49 29.54 9.79 4.82
N ASN A 50 29.74 9.79 3.49
CA ASN A 50 29.91 8.55 2.73
C ASN A 50 31.27 7.89 2.96
N ASN A 51 32.21 8.56 3.62
CA ASN A 51 33.51 8.00 3.98
C ASN A 51 33.35 6.81 4.94
N SER A 52 33.84 5.65 4.52
CA SER A 52 33.81 4.40 5.32
C SER A 52 35.20 3.98 5.82
N ILE A 53 36.24 4.80 5.56
CA ILE A 53 37.62 4.50 5.93
C ILE A 53 37.86 4.69 7.42
N PHE A 54 37.35 5.79 7.97
CA PHE A 54 37.70 6.27 9.31
C PHE A 54 36.63 5.92 10.35
N THR A 55 37.08 5.66 11.58
CA THR A 55 36.16 5.55 12.73
C THR A 55 35.64 6.94 13.13
N PRO A 56 34.51 7.02 13.87
CA PRO A 56 34.05 8.29 14.44
C PRO A 56 35.14 9.02 15.25
N ARG A 57 35.93 8.27 16.01
CA ARG A 57 37.06 8.78 16.78
C ARG A 57 38.14 9.41 15.90
N ASP A 58 38.47 8.79 14.77
CA ASP A 58 39.44 9.32 13.82
C ASP A 58 38.91 10.59 13.14
N LEU A 59 37.64 10.61 12.74
CA LEU A 59 37.00 11.76 12.12
C LEU A 59 36.93 12.94 13.09
N ARG A 60 36.53 12.71 14.35
CA ARG A 60 36.60 13.73 15.40
C ARG A 60 38.00 14.32 15.51
N ALA A 61 39.03 13.48 15.63
CA ALA A 61 40.40 13.94 15.78
C ALA A 61 40.89 14.78 14.59
N ARG A 62 40.42 14.47 13.37
CA ARG A 62 40.69 15.27 12.16
C ARG A 62 39.97 16.62 12.20
N LEU A 63 38.68 16.61 12.50
CA LEU A 63 37.85 17.83 12.57
C LEU A 63 38.30 18.77 13.68
N SER A 64 38.76 18.25 14.83
CA SER A 64 39.32 19.08 15.90
C SER A 64 40.56 19.85 15.47
N ARG A 65 41.37 19.32 14.54
CA ARG A 65 42.55 20.03 14.01
C ARG A 65 42.18 21.20 13.09
N SER A 66 41.03 21.11 12.42
CA SER A 66 40.49 22.19 11.61
C SER A 66 39.65 23.19 12.42
N GLY A 67 39.53 22.98 13.74
CA GLY A 67 38.84 23.88 14.66
C GLY A 67 37.37 23.53 14.92
N ILE A 68 36.92 22.35 14.49
CA ILE A 68 35.55 21.88 14.67
C ILE A 68 35.52 20.78 15.74
N ASP A 69 34.96 21.07 16.92
CA ASP A 69 34.81 20.09 18.00
C ASP A 69 33.43 19.41 17.96
N ILE A 70 33.40 18.15 17.53
CA ILE A 70 32.18 17.34 17.38
C ILE A 70 32.28 16.10 18.28
N PRO A 71 31.23 15.77 19.06
CA PRO A 71 31.17 14.51 19.81
C PRO A 71 31.21 13.29 18.88
N GLU A 72 31.83 12.20 19.30
CA GLU A 72 31.97 10.99 18.46
C GLU A 72 30.60 10.37 18.14
N GLU A 73 29.68 10.43 19.11
CA GLU A 73 28.29 10.00 18.98
C GLU A 73 27.48 10.81 17.97
N SER A 74 27.98 12.00 17.59
CA SER A 74 27.36 12.89 16.60
C SER A 74 27.88 12.64 15.18
N ILE A 75 28.71 11.62 14.95
CA ILE A 75 29.24 11.27 13.62
C ILE A 75 28.56 9.98 13.13
N TRP A 76 27.98 10.02 11.93
CA TRP A 76 27.26 8.90 11.32
C TRP A 76 27.82 8.59 9.93
N THR A 77 28.69 7.59 9.84
CA THR A 77 29.33 7.20 8.58
C THR A 77 28.51 6.19 7.80
N SER A 78 28.76 6.07 6.50
CA SER A 78 28.18 5.00 5.67
C SER A 78 28.55 3.60 6.18
N ALA A 79 29.71 3.44 6.82
CA ALA A 79 30.13 2.21 7.48
C ALA A 79 29.21 1.84 8.66
N LEU A 80 28.93 2.79 9.56
CA LEU A 80 28.01 2.58 10.69
C LEU A 80 26.59 2.29 10.21
N ALA A 81 26.09 3.06 9.24
CA ALA A 81 24.78 2.83 8.64
C ALA A 81 24.68 1.43 8.01
N THR A 82 25.74 0.98 7.33
CA THR A 82 25.80 -0.36 6.71
C THR A 82 25.79 -1.45 7.77
N ALA A 83 26.67 -1.39 8.78
CA ALA A 83 26.72 -2.39 9.85
C ALA A 83 25.38 -2.50 10.58
N ARG A 84 24.78 -1.36 10.94
CA ARG A 84 23.48 -1.31 11.60
C ARG A 84 22.37 -1.90 10.77
N PHE A 85 22.30 -1.54 9.49
CA PHE A 85 21.30 -2.08 8.56
C PHE A 85 21.40 -3.61 8.46
N LEU A 86 22.61 -4.13 8.28
CA LEU A 86 22.83 -5.58 8.17
C LEU A 86 22.47 -6.31 9.46
N ALA A 87 22.78 -5.73 10.63
CA ALA A 87 22.43 -6.30 11.92
C ALA A 87 20.91 -6.44 12.09
N GLU A 88 20.12 -5.48 11.59
CA GLU A 88 18.66 -5.57 11.58
C GLU A 88 18.13 -6.63 10.60
N GLN A 89 18.87 -6.93 9.52
CA GLN A 89 18.47 -7.97 8.56
C GLN A 89 18.79 -9.38 9.06
N GLN A 90 19.98 -9.59 9.60
CA GLN A 90 20.46 -10.90 10.05
C GLN A 90 21.48 -10.73 11.19
N PRO A 91 21.00 -10.66 12.45
CA PRO A 91 21.88 -10.51 13.61
C PRO A 91 22.90 -11.65 13.73
N GLY A 92 24.16 -11.31 13.98
CA GLY A 92 25.23 -12.30 14.20
C GLY A 92 25.71 -13.05 12.94
N ALA A 93 25.37 -12.55 11.75
CA ALA A 93 25.82 -13.13 10.49
C ALA A 93 27.34 -13.03 10.28
N ALA A 94 27.86 -13.86 9.38
CA ALA A 94 29.25 -13.79 8.95
C ALA A 94 29.38 -12.89 7.72
N ALA A 95 30.42 -12.06 7.67
CA ALA A 95 30.66 -11.13 6.58
C ALA A 95 32.12 -11.15 6.11
N TYR A 96 32.33 -11.15 4.79
CA TYR A 96 33.62 -10.82 4.20
C TYR A 96 33.65 -9.33 3.87
N VAL A 97 34.57 -8.61 4.51
CA VAL A 97 34.64 -7.15 4.43
C VAL A 97 35.88 -6.75 3.63
N ILE A 98 35.67 -5.95 2.58
CA ILE A 98 36.72 -5.20 1.89
C ILE A 98 36.58 -3.75 2.32
N GLY A 99 37.42 -3.29 3.23
CA GLY A 99 37.38 -1.91 3.73
C GLY A 99 38.39 -1.72 4.86
N GLU A 100 38.49 -0.49 5.34
CA GLU A 100 39.45 -0.10 6.36
C GLU A 100 38.83 -0.16 7.78
N ALA A 101 39.59 0.33 8.76
CA ALA A 101 39.25 0.29 10.17
C ALA A 101 37.84 0.84 10.50
N GLY A 102 37.37 1.87 9.79
CA GLY A 102 36.02 2.43 9.97
C GLY A 102 34.92 1.40 9.73
N LEU A 103 35.02 0.65 8.63
CA LEU A 103 34.05 -0.39 8.29
C LEU A 103 34.22 -1.65 9.15
N THR A 104 35.45 -2.14 9.32
CA THR A 104 35.67 -3.38 10.09
C THR A 104 35.28 -3.22 11.56
N SER A 105 35.54 -2.06 12.16
CA SER A 105 35.16 -1.78 13.55
C SER A 105 33.65 -1.68 13.70
N ALA A 106 32.97 -0.97 12.79
CA ALA A 106 31.50 -0.86 12.80
C ALA A 106 30.82 -2.23 12.71
N MET A 107 31.32 -3.12 11.83
CA MET A 107 30.80 -4.47 11.70
C MET A 107 31.00 -5.30 12.99
N HIS A 108 32.17 -5.19 13.63
CA HIS A 108 32.42 -5.88 14.89
C HIS A 108 31.56 -5.37 16.04
N GLU A 109 31.34 -4.06 16.14
CA GLU A 109 30.50 -3.45 17.18
C GLU A 109 29.03 -3.90 17.09
N GLU A 110 28.53 -4.14 15.88
CA GLU A 110 27.19 -4.71 15.63
C GLU A 110 27.15 -6.25 15.67
N GLY A 111 28.27 -6.89 16.07
CA GLY A 111 28.31 -8.33 16.36
C GLY A 111 28.56 -9.25 15.18
N PHE A 112 29.09 -8.75 14.05
CA PHE A 112 29.43 -9.59 12.90
C PHE A 112 30.72 -10.39 13.11
N ILE A 113 30.71 -11.61 12.58
CA ILE A 113 31.90 -12.45 12.46
C ILE A 113 32.56 -12.15 11.11
N LEU A 114 33.75 -11.55 11.13
CA LEU A 114 34.51 -11.31 9.90
C LEU A 114 35.27 -12.58 9.51
N ALA A 115 34.92 -13.16 8.36
CA ALA A 115 35.48 -14.43 7.89
C ALA A 115 35.77 -14.37 6.38
N ASP A 116 36.63 -15.26 5.90
CA ASP A 116 37.07 -15.30 4.50
C ASP A 116 36.48 -16.45 3.67
N SER A 117 35.65 -17.29 4.30
CA SER A 117 34.82 -18.33 3.70
C SER A 117 33.51 -18.46 4.49
N ASP A 118 32.50 -19.12 3.89
CA ASP A 118 31.19 -19.39 4.53
C ASP A 118 30.52 -18.14 5.14
N VAL A 119 30.43 -17.08 4.33
CA VAL A 119 29.84 -15.79 4.74
C VAL A 119 28.45 -15.58 4.15
N ASP A 120 27.61 -14.86 4.89
CA ASP A 120 26.28 -14.43 4.44
C ASP A 120 26.37 -13.18 3.55
N PHE A 121 27.32 -12.29 3.84
CA PHE A 121 27.48 -11.00 3.19
C PHE A 121 28.90 -10.78 2.67
N VAL A 122 29.00 -10.17 1.50
CA VAL A 122 30.21 -9.48 1.04
C VAL A 122 29.95 -7.99 1.14
N VAL A 123 30.71 -7.29 1.98
CA VAL A 123 30.52 -5.87 2.26
C VAL A 123 31.74 -5.09 1.75
N LEU A 124 31.51 -4.24 0.75
CA LEU A 124 32.51 -3.40 0.13
C LEU A 124 32.41 -1.96 0.67
N GLY A 125 33.47 -1.52 1.32
CA GLY A 125 33.71 -0.12 1.67
C GLY A 125 34.86 0.49 0.87
N GLU A 126 35.15 1.73 1.23
CA GLU A 126 36.25 2.48 0.65
C GLU A 126 37.58 2.02 1.27
N THR A 127 38.61 1.89 0.44
CA THR A 127 39.97 1.54 0.87
C THR A 127 40.99 2.26 0.02
N ARG A 128 42.17 2.50 0.60
CA ARG A 128 43.32 3.08 -0.10
C ARG A 128 44.06 2.06 -0.95
N THR A 129 43.85 0.77 -0.68
CA THR A 129 44.56 -0.32 -1.34
C THR A 129 43.59 -1.39 -1.80
N TYR A 130 43.33 -1.43 -3.10
CA TYR A 130 42.54 -2.51 -3.69
C TYR A 130 43.44 -3.71 -4.02
N SER A 131 43.17 -4.83 -3.36
CA SER A 131 43.85 -6.10 -3.63
C SER A 131 43.08 -6.89 -4.69
N PHE A 132 43.75 -7.26 -5.78
CA PHE A 132 43.17 -8.14 -6.79
C PHE A 132 42.75 -9.50 -6.19
N GLU A 133 43.48 -9.98 -5.18
CA GLU A 133 43.12 -11.20 -4.45
C GLU A 133 41.82 -11.03 -3.67
N ALA A 134 41.67 -9.92 -2.94
CA ALA A 134 40.46 -9.65 -2.15
C ALA A 134 39.23 -9.50 -3.07
N ILE A 135 39.36 -8.78 -4.18
CA ILE A 135 38.30 -8.65 -5.19
C ILE A 135 37.95 -10.01 -5.79
N THR A 136 38.94 -10.83 -6.15
CA THR A 136 38.70 -12.19 -6.66
C THR A 136 37.97 -13.06 -5.65
N ARG A 137 38.29 -12.92 -4.35
CA ARG A 137 37.61 -13.64 -3.27
C ARG A 137 36.16 -13.20 -3.13
N ALA A 138 35.91 -11.89 -3.11
CA ALA A 138 34.56 -11.33 -3.10
C ALA A 138 33.72 -11.85 -4.27
N ILE A 139 34.26 -11.86 -5.49
CA ILE A 139 33.58 -12.42 -6.68
C ILE A 139 33.16 -13.87 -6.44
N ARG A 140 34.07 -14.71 -5.95
CA ARG A 140 33.79 -16.14 -5.68
C ARG A 140 32.71 -16.33 -4.61
N LEU A 141 32.78 -15.55 -3.53
CA LEU A 141 31.80 -15.62 -2.44
C LEU A 141 30.41 -15.18 -2.90
N ILE A 142 30.31 -14.12 -3.70
CA ILE A 142 29.05 -13.65 -4.30
C ILE A 142 28.49 -14.70 -5.26
N THR A 143 29.30 -15.27 -6.14
CA THR A 143 28.87 -16.37 -7.03
C THR A 143 28.44 -17.60 -6.24
N GLY A 144 29.02 -17.81 -5.05
CA GLY A 144 28.63 -18.85 -4.09
C GLY A 144 27.34 -18.58 -3.32
N GLY A 145 26.72 -17.41 -3.49
CA GLY A 145 25.42 -17.05 -2.90
C GLY A 145 25.47 -15.98 -1.80
N ALA A 146 26.64 -15.45 -1.44
CA ALA A 146 26.74 -14.35 -0.49
C ALA A 146 26.10 -13.07 -1.04
N LYS A 147 25.37 -12.33 -0.20
CA LYS A 147 24.68 -11.09 -0.60
C LYS A 147 25.70 -9.96 -0.76
N PHE A 148 25.63 -9.22 -1.87
CA PHE A 148 26.57 -8.15 -2.17
C PHE A 148 26.07 -6.79 -1.67
N ILE A 149 26.84 -6.15 -0.78
CA ILE A 149 26.53 -4.88 -0.14
C ILE A 149 27.69 -3.91 -0.37
N ALA A 150 27.38 -2.64 -0.63
CA ALA A 150 28.39 -1.58 -0.73
C ALA A 150 28.00 -0.38 0.15
N THR A 151 28.99 0.24 0.78
CA THR A 151 28.73 1.33 1.76
C THR A 151 28.22 2.60 1.08
N ASN A 152 28.71 2.92 -0.12
CA ASN A 152 28.29 4.10 -0.88
C ASN A 152 28.45 3.87 -2.41
N PRO A 153 27.73 4.61 -3.25
CA PRO A 153 27.81 4.46 -4.71
C PRO A 153 28.83 5.37 -5.40
N ASP A 154 29.66 6.09 -4.65
CA ASP A 154 30.57 7.09 -5.22
C ASP A 154 31.61 6.41 -6.13
N VAL A 155 31.63 6.78 -7.40
CA VAL A 155 32.54 6.18 -8.39
C VAL A 155 33.93 6.80 -8.37
N SER A 156 34.04 8.05 -7.90
CA SER A 156 35.29 8.77 -7.78
C SER A 156 35.33 9.59 -6.50
N GLY A 157 36.48 9.59 -5.82
CA GLY A 157 36.77 10.43 -4.67
C GLY A 157 37.75 11.57 -5.02
N PRO A 158 37.72 12.70 -4.27
CA PRO A 158 38.65 13.80 -4.46
C PRO A 158 40.07 13.42 -3.98
N SER A 159 41.10 13.91 -4.69
CA SER A 159 42.49 13.87 -4.23
C SER A 159 43.30 15.03 -4.81
N ALA A 160 44.41 15.39 -4.16
CA ALA A 160 45.30 16.45 -4.59
C ALA A 160 45.91 16.24 -6.00
N GLU A 161 45.96 15.00 -6.48
CA GLU A 161 46.50 14.62 -7.79
C GLU A 161 45.41 14.38 -8.85
N GLY A 162 44.14 14.62 -8.50
CA GLY A 162 42.97 14.37 -9.35
C GLY A 162 42.04 13.27 -8.81
N PRO A 163 41.00 12.88 -9.56
CA PRO A 163 40.00 11.92 -9.08
C PRO A 163 40.58 10.51 -8.94
N LEU A 164 40.33 9.86 -7.81
CA LEU A 164 40.68 8.46 -7.56
C LEU A 164 39.44 7.57 -7.64
N PRO A 165 39.54 6.30 -8.07
CA PRO A 165 38.43 5.36 -8.00
C PRO A 165 37.94 5.18 -6.55
N ALA A 166 36.63 5.33 -6.34
CA ALA A 166 35.98 5.11 -5.04
C ALA A 166 35.17 3.81 -5.03
N THR A 167 34.42 3.56 -3.94
CA THR A 167 33.68 2.32 -3.67
C THR A 167 32.83 1.86 -4.86
N GLY A 168 32.10 2.79 -5.50
CA GLY A 168 31.24 2.52 -6.65
C GLY A 168 31.98 2.01 -7.89
N ALA A 169 33.23 2.44 -8.11
CA ALA A 169 34.03 1.94 -9.23
C ALA A 169 34.45 0.48 -9.02
N VAL A 170 34.81 0.12 -7.79
CA VAL A 170 35.18 -1.27 -7.45
C VAL A 170 33.95 -2.16 -7.39
N ALA A 171 32.82 -1.62 -6.91
CA ALA A 171 31.54 -2.28 -6.99
C ALA A 171 31.17 -2.62 -8.44
N ALA A 172 31.31 -1.67 -9.37
CA ALA A 172 31.05 -1.91 -10.79
C ALA A 172 31.92 -3.03 -11.38
N MET A 173 33.20 -3.11 -10.98
CA MET A 173 34.11 -4.19 -11.38
C MET A 173 33.60 -5.57 -10.90
N ILE A 174 33.22 -5.68 -9.63
CA ILE A 174 32.69 -6.93 -9.05
C ILE A 174 31.37 -7.29 -9.72
N THR A 175 30.46 -6.34 -9.88
CA THR A 175 29.17 -6.51 -10.59
C THR A 175 29.37 -7.06 -12.00
N ALA A 176 30.31 -6.50 -12.76
CA ALA A 176 30.58 -6.95 -14.13
C ALA A 176 31.08 -8.41 -14.16
N ALA A 177 31.81 -8.85 -13.13
CA ALA A 177 32.30 -10.22 -13.02
C ALA A 177 31.27 -11.22 -12.50
N THR A 178 30.35 -10.81 -11.63
CA THR A 178 29.37 -11.69 -10.96
C THR A 178 27.98 -11.68 -11.60
N GLY A 179 27.61 -10.59 -12.29
CA GLY A 179 26.24 -10.30 -12.71
C GLY A 179 25.31 -9.85 -11.57
N THR A 180 25.83 -9.68 -10.36
CA THR A 180 25.06 -9.29 -9.16
C THR A 180 25.29 -7.81 -8.83
N GLN A 181 24.22 -7.04 -8.78
CA GLN A 181 24.27 -5.64 -8.35
C GLN A 181 24.36 -5.55 -6.82
N PRO A 182 25.21 -4.67 -6.25
CA PRO A 182 25.22 -4.44 -4.81
C PRO A 182 24.01 -3.63 -4.38
N TYR A 183 23.61 -3.83 -3.13
CA TYR A 183 22.75 -2.88 -2.44
C TYR A 183 23.62 -1.79 -1.77
N TYR A 184 23.41 -0.53 -2.14
CA TYR A 184 24.13 0.62 -1.56
C TYR A 184 23.39 1.18 -0.35
N VAL A 185 24.07 1.40 0.78
CA VAL A 185 23.44 1.90 2.01
C VAL A 185 23.56 3.42 2.19
N GLY A 186 24.72 4.00 1.85
CA GLY A 186 25.01 5.42 2.00
C GLY A 186 24.22 6.33 1.06
N LYS A 187 24.41 7.64 1.19
CA LYS A 187 23.76 8.65 0.34
C LYS A 187 24.08 8.38 -1.14
N PRO A 188 23.10 8.49 -2.08
CA PRO A 188 21.75 9.05 -1.93
C PRO A 188 20.68 8.14 -1.33
N ASN A 189 20.97 6.91 -0.88
CA ASN A 189 19.92 6.02 -0.40
C ASN A 189 19.26 6.58 0.88
N PRO A 190 17.92 6.80 0.93
CA PRO A 190 17.20 7.32 2.10
C PRO A 190 17.39 6.51 3.38
N LEU A 191 17.84 5.25 3.27
CA LEU A 191 18.17 4.38 4.40
C LEU A 191 19.19 5.01 5.36
N MET A 192 20.21 5.70 4.86
CA MET A 192 21.20 6.36 5.73
C MET A 192 20.57 7.45 6.60
N MET A 193 19.64 8.23 6.04
CA MET A 193 18.89 9.27 6.77
C MET A 193 17.95 8.62 7.78
N ARG A 194 17.24 7.56 7.40
CA ARG A 194 16.33 6.85 8.30
C ARG A 194 17.06 6.27 9.52
N THR A 195 18.21 5.64 9.30
CA THR A 195 19.03 5.09 10.39
C THR A 195 19.63 6.20 11.26
N ALA A 196 20.04 7.32 10.66
CA ALA A 196 20.49 8.51 11.37
C ALA A 196 19.38 9.11 12.27
N LEU A 197 18.17 9.29 11.73
CA LEU A 197 17.01 9.80 12.49
C LEU A 197 16.66 8.89 13.67
N ASN A 198 16.64 7.57 13.46
CA ASN A 198 16.41 6.59 14.53
C ASN A 198 17.47 6.70 15.63
N ARG A 199 18.75 6.91 15.26
CA ARG A 199 19.87 7.00 16.21
C ARG A 199 19.72 8.16 17.20
N ILE A 200 19.12 9.28 16.78
CA ILE A 200 18.88 10.46 17.62
C ILE A 200 17.42 10.60 18.08
N GLY A 201 16.57 9.60 17.79
CA GLY A 201 15.15 9.61 18.13
C GLY A 201 14.41 10.82 17.55
N ALA A 202 14.70 11.16 16.29
CA ALA A 202 14.13 12.29 15.57
C ALA A 202 13.08 11.85 14.54
N HIS A 203 12.19 12.76 14.16
CA HIS A 203 11.19 12.56 13.12
C HIS A 203 11.56 13.39 11.88
N SER A 204 11.39 12.84 10.68
CA SER A 204 11.81 13.49 9.42
C SER A 204 11.17 14.86 9.22
N GLU A 205 9.87 15.01 9.53
CA GLU A 205 9.11 16.27 9.43
C GLU A 205 9.72 17.44 10.25
N THR A 206 10.29 17.12 11.41
CA THR A 206 10.93 18.11 12.31
C THR A 206 12.45 18.11 12.19
N SER A 207 12.98 17.50 11.13
CA SER A 207 14.41 17.41 10.87
C SER A 207 14.79 18.08 9.56
N ILE A 208 16.02 18.56 9.50
CA ILE A 208 16.59 19.18 8.31
C ILE A 208 17.86 18.44 7.88
N MET A 209 18.03 18.28 6.57
CA MET A 209 19.26 17.77 5.95
C MET A 209 20.00 18.91 5.27
N ILE A 210 21.23 19.18 5.68
CA ILE A 210 22.09 20.20 5.05
C ILE A 210 23.13 19.49 4.21
N GLY A 211 23.27 19.86 2.94
CA GLY A 211 24.21 19.24 2.02
C GLY A 211 24.69 20.19 0.93
N ASP A 212 25.73 19.80 0.20
CA ASP A 212 26.28 20.56 -0.93
C ASP A 212 25.90 19.96 -2.31
N ARG A 213 25.26 18.78 -2.31
CA ARG A 213 24.94 18.01 -3.50
C ARG A 213 23.45 17.78 -3.68
N MET A 214 22.97 18.09 -4.89
CA MET A 214 21.58 17.81 -5.29
C MET A 214 21.33 16.31 -5.45
N ASP A 215 22.24 15.62 -6.12
CA ASP A 215 22.13 14.20 -6.49
C ASP A 215 22.32 13.23 -5.31
N THR A 216 22.96 13.68 -4.22
CA THR A 216 23.12 12.96 -2.96
C THR A 216 22.23 13.52 -1.87
N ASP A 217 22.63 14.61 -1.21
CA ASP A 217 22.09 15.05 0.08
C ASP A 217 20.67 15.59 0.00
N VAL A 218 20.41 16.44 -0.99
CA VAL A 218 19.06 17.00 -1.20
C VAL A 218 18.11 15.88 -1.59
N LYS A 219 18.50 15.04 -2.55
CA LYS A 219 17.73 13.88 -2.96
C LYS A 219 17.41 12.97 -1.78
N SER A 220 18.42 12.65 -0.98
CA SER A 220 18.31 11.66 0.07
C SER A 220 17.56 12.20 1.30
N GLY A 221 17.71 13.50 1.62
CA GLY A 221 16.88 14.20 2.59
C GLY A 221 15.41 14.24 2.16
N LEU A 222 15.14 14.62 0.90
CA LEU A 222 13.80 14.70 0.34
C LEU A 222 13.11 13.33 0.29
N GLU A 223 13.80 12.29 -0.20
CA GLU A 223 13.28 10.91 -0.22
C GLU A 223 13.08 10.32 1.18
N ALA A 224 13.76 10.85 2.20
CA ALA A 224 13.54 10.52 3.61
C ALA A 224 12.46 11.38 4.29
N GLY A 225 11.79 12.28 3.55
CA GLY A 225 10.75 13.16 4.07
C GLY A 225 11.25 14.31 4.94
N MET A 226 12.53 14.69 4.80
CA MET A 226 13.13 15.80 5.52
C MET A 226 13.12 17.07 4.68
N ARG A 227 13.11 18.23 5.36
CA ARG A 227 13.48 19.50 4.70
C ARG A 227 14.96 19.48 4.36
N SER A 228 15.34 20.13 3.28
CA SER A 228 16.74 20.13 2.83
C SER A 228 17.26 21.53 2.55
N VAL A 229 18.46 21.83 3.02
CA VAL A 229 19.19 23.06 2.70
C VAL A 229 20.38 22.68 1.82
N LEU A 230 20.45 23.30 0.64
CA LEU A 230 21.63 23.22 -0.21
C LEU A 230 22.55 24.39 0.12
N VAL A 231 23.81 24.11 0.47
CA VAL A 231 24.87 25.13 0.56
C VAL A 231 25.71 25.14 -0.71
N LEU A 232 26.12 26.32 -1.17
CA LEU A 232 26.86 26.50 -2.43
C LEU A 232 28.40 26.43 -2.26
N THR A 233 28.89 26.07 -1.08
CA THR A 233 30.33 25.91 -0.79
C THR A 233 30.97 24.65 -1.39
N GLY A 234 30.17 23.66 -1.80
CA GLY A 234 30.65 22.38 -2.30
C GLY A 234 30.38 22.16 -3.78
N SER A 235 29.78 21.01 -4.12
CA SER A 235 29.81 20.48 -5.49
C SER A 235 28.75 21.09 -6.42
N THR A 236 27.53 21.36 -5.94
CA THR A 236 26.44 21.86 -6.79
C THR A 236 26.52 23.36 -6.97
N ARG A 237 26.52 23.83 -8.21
CA ARG A 237 26.42 25.28 -8.51
C ARG A 237 24.96 25.72 -8.62
N ALA A 238 24.68 26.99 -8.30
CA ALA A 238 23.32 27.54 -8.31
C ALA A 238 22.57 27.34 -9.65
N GLU A 239 23.29 27.43 -10.77
CA GLU A 239 22.76 27.23 -12.12
C GLU A 239 22.30 25.78 -12.37
N GLU A 240 23.00 24.81 -11.77
CA GLU A 240 22.77 23.38 -11.96
C GLU A 240 21.51 22.89 -11.25
N ILE A 241 21.05 23.61 -10.22
CA ILE A 241 19.81 23.29 -9.49
C ILE A 241 18.62 23.21 -10.46
N THR A 242 18.63 24.01 -11.53
CA THR A 242 17.54 24.02 -12.53
C THR A 242 17.45 22.77 -13.39
N GLN A 243 18.52 21.96 -13.42
CA GLN A 243 18.59 20.72 -14.20
C GLN A 243 17.93 19.55 -13.46
N TYR A 244 17.71 19.67 -12.15
CA TYR A 244 17.07 18.64 -11.34
C TYR A 244 15.55 18.83 -11.30
N PRO A 245 14.77 17.73 -11.34
CA PRO A 245 13.30 17.78 -11.29
C PRO A 245 12.74 18.08 -9.89
N TYR A 246 13.60 18.21 -8.88
CA TYR A 246 13.28 18.55 -7.49
C TYR A 246 14.14 19.74 -7.03
N ARG A 247 13.72 20.39 -5.94
CA ARG A 247 14.40 21.56 -5.37
C ARG A 247 14.62 21.37 -3.87
N PRO A 248 15.71 21.92 -3.31
CA PRO A 248 15.84 21.99 -1.87
C PRO A 248 14.83 22.98 -1.28
N THR A 249 14.53 22.86 0.01
CA THR A 249 13.69 23.82 0.75
C THR A 249 14.31 25.21 0.75
N ALA A 250 15.63 25.30 0.89
CA ALA A 250 16.36 26.55 0.79
C ALA A 250 17.74 26.35 0.14
N VAL A 251 18.26 27.42 -0.45
CA VAL A 251 19.63 27.50 -1.00
C VAL A 251 20.33 28.64 -0.28
N LEU A 252 21.51 28.38 0.27
CA LEU A 252 22.33 29.34 1.01
C LEU A 252 23.76 29.35 0.47
N ASP A 253 24.49 30.44 0.68
CA ASP A 253 25.86 30.56 0.14
C ASP A 253 26.83 29.64 0.88
N GLY A 254 26.65 29.46 2.19
CA GLY A 254 27.44 28.52 2.99
C GLY A 254 26.83 28.17 4.34
N ILE A 255 27.54 27.33 5.11
CA ILE A 255 27.08 26.89 6.43
C ILE A 255 26.96 28.03 7.45
N ALA A 256 27.72 29.11 7.27
CA ALA A 256 27.61 30.32 8.10
C ALA A 256 26.19 30.92 8.10
N ASP A 257 25.48 30.85 6.97
CA ASP A 257 24.12 31.39 6.82
C ASP A 257 23.06 30.51 7.51
N VAL A 258 23.43 29.29 7.90
CA VAL A 258 22.57 28.36 8.64
C VAL A 258 22.60 28.66 10.15
N VAL A 259 23.70 29.24 10.67
CA VAL A 259 23.85 29.52 12.12
C VAL A 259 22.67 30.32 12.68
N PRO A 260 22.21 31.42 12.03
CA PRO A 260 21.06 32.17 12.53
C PRO A 260 19.76 31.36 12.56
N LEU A 261 19.62 30.30 11.73
CA LEU A 261 18.46 29.41 11.75
C LEU A 261 18.46 28.54 13.01
N VAL A 262 19.63 27.99 13.39
CA VAL A 262 19.81 27.18 14.61
C VAL A 262 19.43 27.97 15.87
N GLU A 263 19.79 29.26 15.91
CA GLU A 263 19.50 30.17 17.02
C GLU A 263 18.01 30.48 17.16
N ARG A 264 17.28 30.60 16.04
CA ARG A 264 15.86 31.00 16.02
C ARG A 264 14.89 29.86 16.30
N CYS A 265 15.22 28.62 15.98
CA CYS A 265 14.33 27.49 16.26
C CYS A 265 14.17 27.31 17.78
N THR A 266 12.99 27.07 18.35
CA THR A 266 12.84 26.84 19.80
C THR A 266 12.87 25.34 20.13
N ALA A 267 13.53 24.96 21.22
CA ALA A 267 13.39 23.63 21.80
C ALA A 267 12.21 23.68 22.78
N THR A 268 11.17 22.87 22.58
CA THR A 268 10.10 22.73 23.58
C THR A 268 10.25 21.40 24.30
N GLU A 269 10.05 21.49 25.61
CA GLU A 269 10.36 20.51 26.65
C GLU A 269 9.68 19.15 26.49
N SER A 270 10.38 18.13 26.99
CA SER A 270 9.93 16.76 27.20
C SER A 270 8.61 16.73 27.99
N VAL A 271 7.54 16.18 27.38
CA VAL A 271 6.28 15.92 28.10
C VAL A 271 6.42 14.64 28.91
N GLU A 272 6.72 14.79 30.21
CA GLU A 272 6.43 13.76 31.20
C GLU A 272 4.93 13.76 31.53
N LEU A 273 4.36 12.56 31.52
CA LEU A 273 2.98 12.25 31.93
C LEU A 273 2.78 12.58 33.43
N GLY A 274 1.92 13.56 33.73
CA GLY A 274 1.54 13.89 35.11
C GLY A 274 0.18 14.61 35.20
N ARG A 275 -0.81 13.94 35.82
CA ARG A 275 -2.13 14.46 36.21
C ARG A 275 -2.01 15.75 37.04
N THR A 276 -2.86 16.76 36.80
CA THR A 276 -3.94 17.23 37.71
C THR A 276 -4.66 18.52 37.22
N GLU A 277 -6.00 18.44 37.24
CA GLU A 277 -7.05 19.42 37.56
C GLU A 277 -7.00 20.93 37.20
N ARG A 278 -8.04 21.32 36.43
CA ARG A 278 -8.91 22.53 36.47
C ARG A 278 -8.35 23.90 36.90
N SER A 279 -8.59 24.89 36.04
CA SER A 279 -9.32 26.12 36.42
C SER A 279 -9.74 26.91 35.15
N ALA A 280 -10.96 27.43 35.19
CA ALA A 280 -11.55 28.33 34.20
C ALA A 280 -11.49 29.78 34.73
N ASP A 281 -11.06 30.73 33.89
CA ASP A 281 -11.68 32.08 33.79
C ASP A 281 -11.09 32.90 32.60
N SER A 282 -11.92 33.14 31.58
CA SER A 282 -12.27 34.42 30.86
C SER A 282 -11.22 35.54 30.56
N PRO A 283 -11.42 36.51 29.61
CA PRO A 283 -12.31 36.62 28.43
C PRO A 283 -11.67 37.14 27.10
N ARG A 284 -12.38 36.86 25.98
CA ARG A 284 -12.64 37.67 24.75
C ARG A 284 -11.55 38.60 24.17
N SER A 285 -11.24 38.44 22.87
CA SER A 285 -11.62 39.41 21.80
C SER A 285 -11.14 38.99 20.40
N GLY A 286 -11.95 39.27 19.37
CA GLY A 286 -11.47 39.51 18.01
C GLY A 286 -11.78 38.44 16.95
N ARG A 287 -12.93 38.57 16.27
CA ARG A 287 -13.14 37.94 14.95
C ARG A 287 -12.16 38.56 13.93
N ARG A 288 -11.44 37.72 13.19
CA ARG A 288 -11.07 37.96 11.79
C ARG A 288 -11.13 36.65 11.02
N ASP A 289 -11.91 36.68 9.97
CA ASP A 289 -11.99 35.66 8.93
C ASP A 289 -10.61 35.50 8.27
N GLY A 290 -10.12 34.26 8.24
CA GLY A 290 -8.90 33.84 7.56
C GLY A 290 -8.93 32.32 7.44
N ALA A 291 -9.01 31.83 6.20
CA ALA A 291 -9.13 30.41 5.88
C ALA A 291 -8.01 29.57 6.53
N PRO A 292 -8.30 28.32 6.97
CA PRO A 292 -7.28 27.46 7.59
C PRO A 292 -6.17 27.12 6.57
N ALA A 293 -4.92 27.29 7.01
CA ALA A 293 -3.72 26.81 6.31
C ALA A 293 -3.64 25.26 6.37
N PRO A 294 -3.01 24.61 5.37
CA PRO A 294 -3.27 23.23 5.04
C PRO A 294 -2.59 22.27 6.01
N HIS A 295 -3.38 21.33 6.54
CA HIS A 295 -2.91 20.16 7.26
C HIS A 295 -1.97 19.35 6.34
N GLU A 296 -0.70 19.17 6.72
CA GLU A 296 0.15 18.15 6.07
C GLU A 296 -0.40 16.79 6.45
N ARG A 297 -0.96 16.14 5.43
CA ARG A 297 -1.75 14.91 5.53
C ARG A 297 -0.83 13.75 5.89
N ILE A 298 -1.16 13.07 6.98
CA ILE A 298 -0.88 11.62 7.07
C ILE A 298 -1.37 11.03 5.75
N GLU A 299 -0.55 10.25 5.04
CA GLU A 299 -1.06 9.46 3.92
C GLU A 299 -2.18 8.56 4.47
N VAL A 300 -3.42 9.01 4.37
CA VAL A 300 -4.61 8.28 4.81
C VAL A 300 -4.88 7.26 3.71
N MET A 301 -4.07 6.20 3.68
CA MET A 301 -4.39 5.02 2.88
C MET A 301 -5.55 4.31 3.57
N LEU A 302 -6.63 4.08 2.82
CA LEU A 302 -7.74 3.28 3.31
C LEU A 302 -7.27 1.83 3.38
N ARG A 303 -7.24 1.27 4.59
CA ARG A 303 -6.85 -0.12 4.79
C ARG A 303 -8.04 -0.90 5.30
N TRP A 304 -8.24 -2.10 4.76
CA TRP A 304 -9.24 -3.03 5.26
C TRP A 304 -8.65 -4.41 5.49
N LEU A 305 -9.05 -5.02 6.59
CA LEU A 305 -8.66 -6.37 6.97
C LEU A 305 -9.93 -7.17 7.25
N THR A 306 -9.93 -8.43 6.81
CA THR A 306 -10.98 -9.39 7.16
C THR A 306 -10.37 -10.50 8.00
N ALA A 307 -11.11 -10.95 9.01
CA ALA A 307 -10.74 -12.11 9.82
C ALA A 307 -11.94 -13.04 10.01
N GLY A 308 -11.65 -14.28 10.41
CA GLY A 308 -12.65 -15.30 10.70
C GLY A 308 -12.76 -16.39 9.65
N GLU A 309 -13.17 -17.55 10.14
CA GLU A 309 -13.36 -18.82 9.44
C GLU A 309 -14.83 -19.04 9.09
N SER A 310 -15.10 -19.81 8.04
CA SER A 310 -16.46 -20.10 7.57
C SER A 310 -17.37 -20.73 8.61
N HIS A 311 -16.80 -21.52 9.52
CA HIS A 311 -17.49 -22.15 10.65
C HIS A 311 -16.95 -21.69 12.01
N GLY A 312 -16.15 -20.61 12.06
CA GLY A 312 -15.76 -19.96 13.30
C GLY A 312 -16.92 -19.19 13.95
N PRO A 313 -16.70 -18.55 15.11
CA PRO A 313 -17.76 -17.86 15.85
C PRO A 313 -18.30 -16.63 15.11
N SER A 314 -17.43 -15.91 14.39
CA SER A 314 -17.79 -14.72 13.65
C SER A 314 -16.76 -14.36 12.58
N LEU A 315 -17.14 -13.42 11.72
CA LEU A 315 -16.23 -12.72 10.82
C LEU A 315 -16.03 -11.29 11.32
N ILE A 316 -14.81 -10.77 11.17
CA ILE A 316 -14.49 -9.37 11.48
C ILE A 316 -14.14 -8.62 10.21
N SER A 317 -14.65 -7.40 10.10
CA SER A 317 -14.28 -6.40 9.11
C SER A 317 -13.69 -5.20 9.86
N LEU A 318 -12.41 -4.94 9.64
CA LEU A 318 -11.69 -3.81 10.25
C LEU A 318 -11.29 -2.85 9.14
N LEU A 319 -11.74 -1.59 9.24
CA LEU A 319 -11.35 -0.51 8.32
C LEU A 319 -10.58 0.55 9.10
N ASP A 320 -9.43 0.93 8.56
CA ASP A 320 -8.54 1.97 9.09
C ASP A 320 -8.31 3.04 8.01
N GLY A 321 -8.11 4.30 8.42
CA GLY A 321 -8.08 5.44 7.48
C GLY A 321 -9.46 5.88 6.96
N ILE A 322 -10.54 5.53 7.65
CA ILE A 322 -11.89 6.00 7.31
C ILE A 322 -12.09 7.42 7.85
N PRO A 323 -12.53 8.40 7.03
CA PRO A 323 -12.78 9.77 7.50
C PRO A 323 -13.98 9.85 8.45
N ALA A 324 -14.00 10.88 9.30
CA ALA A 324 -15.13 11.19 10.16
C ALA A 324 -16.35 11.71 9.37
N GLY A 325 -17.54 11.38 9.85
CA GLY A 325 -18.80 11.96 9.36
C GLY A 325 -19.51 11.21 8.24
N ILE A 326 -19.08 10.00 7.87
CA ILE A 326 -19.85 9.13 6.97
C ILE A 326 -21.12 8.71 7.71
N GLU A 327 -22.28 9.03 7.14
CA GLU A 327 -23.58 8.65 7.67
C GLU A 327 -23.89 7.19 7.29
N LEU A 328 -24.02 6.32 8.28
CA LEU A 328 -24.23 4.89 8.08
C LEU A 328 -24.85 4.26 9.32
N THR A 329 -25.79 3.35 9.12
CA THR A 329 -26.46 2.59 10.19
C THR A 329 -26.15 1.09 10.10
N SER A 330 -26.44 0.36 11.18
CA SER A 330 -26.40 -1.11 11.14
C SER A 330 -27.36 -1.70 10.12
N ASP A 331 -28.46 -1.02 9.81
CA ASP A 331 -29.46 -1.53 8.87
C ASP A 331 -28.99 -1.42 7.42
N ASP A 332 -28.21 -0.39 7.09
CA ASP A 332 -27.51 -0.29 5.80
C ASP A 332 -26.56 -1.47 5.59
N LEU A 333 -25.82 -1.85 6.64
CA LEU A 333 -24.91 -3.00 6.61
C LEU A 333 -25.67 -4.33 6.48
N LYS A 334 -26.77 -4.49 7.22
CA LYS A 334 -27.65 -5.67 7.11
C LYS A 334 -28.26 -5.80 5.72
N ALA A 335 -28.67 -4.69 5.11
CA ALA A 335 -29.22 -4.67 3.75
C ALA A 335 -28.17 -5.12 2.73
N ALA A 336 -26.92 -4.64 2.83
CA ALA A 336 -25.83 -5.10 1.96
C ALA A 336 -25.56 -6.61 2.10
N LEU A 337 -25.55 -7.14 3.33
CA LEU A 337 -25.43 -8.58 3.57
C LEU A 337 -26.63 -9.36 3.02
N ALA A 338 -27.85 -8.82 3.14
CA ALA A 338 -29.05 -9.42 2.57
C ALA A 338 -28.95 -9.54 1.05
N ARG A 339 -28.47 -8.50 0.35
CA ARG A 339 -28.21 -8.52 -1.10
C ARG A 339 -27.24 -9.64 -1.49
N ARG A 340 -26.18 -9.85 -0.73
CA ARG A 340 -25.21 -10.95 -0.94
C ARG A 340 -25.85 -12.35 -0.81
N ARG A 341 -26.99 -12.49 -0.14
CA ARG A 341 -27.68 -13.79 0.00
C ARG A 341 -28.61 -14.12 -1.17
N LEU A 342 -28.96 -13.13 -2.00
CA LEU A 342 -29.84 -13.30 -3.16
C LEU A 342 -29.19 -14.19 -4.24
N GLY A 343 -30.03 -14.68 -5.17
CA GLY A 343 -29.60 -15.45 -6.34
C GLY A 343 -30.30 -16.81 -6.48
N HIS A 344 -30.78 -17.11 -7.69
CA HIS A 344 -31.25 -18.43 -8.09
C HIS A 344 -30.08 -19.43 -8.14
N GLY A 345 -30.36 -20.70 -7.83
CA GLY A 345 -29.32 -21.74 -7.74
C GLY A 345 -28.49 -21.72 -6.44
N ARG A 346 -28.79 -20.84 -5.49
CA ARG A 346 -28.17 -20.82 -4.15
C ARG A 346 -28.71 -21.95 -3.27
N GLY A 347 -27.82 -22.56 -2.49
CA GLY A 347 -28.11 -23.67 -1.59
C GLY A 347 -28.95 -23.26 -0.39
N SER A 348 -29.61 -24.24 0.22
CA SER A 348 -30.52 -24.06 1.36
C SER A 348 -29.88 -23.37 2.56
N ARG A 349 -28.55 -23.53 2.74
CA ARG A 349 -27.76 -22.97 3.86
C ARG A 349 -27.87 -21.45 3.99
N GLN A 350 -28.00 -20.71 2.88
CA GLN A 350 -28.09 -19.24 2.91
C GLN A 350 -29.45 -18.71 3.35
N LYS A 351 -30.50 -19.55 3.36
CA LYS A 351 -31.85 -19.16 3.79
C LYS A 351 -32.00 -19.12 5.32
N PHE A 352 -31.11 -19.79 6.06
CA PHE A 352 -31.18 -19.92 7.52
C PHE A 352 -30.12 -19.08 8.27
N GLU A 353 -29.07 -18.65 7.56
CA GLU A 353 -27.99 -17.86 8.14
C GLU A 353 -28.47 -16.43 8.44
N GLN A 354 -28.60 -16.11 9.73
CA GLN A 354 -28.91 -14.75 10.18
C GLN A 354 -27.60 -14.05 10.50
N ASP A 355 -27.25 -13.05 9.69
CA ASP A 355 -26.07 -12.22 9.94
C ASP A 355 -26.39 -11.23 11.07
N VAL A 356 -26.08 -11.63 12.31
CA VAL A 356 -26.13 -10.73 13.47
C VAL A 356 -24.89 -9.84 13.43
N LEU A 357 -25.12 -8.53 13.34
CA LEU A 357 -24.09 -7.52 13.20
C LEU A 357 -23.83 -6.81 14.53
N THR A 358 -22.57 -6.68 14.91
CA THR A 358 -22.14 -5.89 16.07
C THR A 358 -21.05 -4.91 15.64
N ILE A 359 -21.19 -3.65 16.03
CA ILE A 359 -20.19 -2.61 15.75
C ILE A 359 -19.44 -2.35 17.06
N HIS A 360 -18.14 -2.66 17.07
CA HIS A 360 -17.30 -2.58 18.27
C HIS A 360 -16.70 -1.20 18.49
N GLY A 361 -16.49 -0.42 17.42
CA GLY A 361 -15.88 0.91 17.48
C GLY A 361 -15.91 1.62 16.13
N GLY A 362 -15.57 2.91 16.11
CA GLY A 362 -15.46 3.72 14.89
C GLY A 362 -16.77 4.33 14.38
N LEU A 363 -17.93 3.98 14.95
CA LEU A 363 -19.23 4.55 14.62
C LEU A 363 -19.96 5.04 15.88
N ARG A 364 -20.52 6.26 15.84
CA ARG A 364 -21.34 6.81 16.92
C ARG A 364 -22.54 7.55 16.36
N HIS A 365 -23.74 7.21 16.83
CA HIS A 365 -25.00 7.83 16.41
C HIS A 365 -25.19 7.86 14.88
N GLY A 366 -24.81 6.78 14.21
CA GLY A 366 -24.91 6.65 12.76
C GLY A 366 -23.87 7.44 11.97
N ARG A 367 -22.76 7.87 12.60
CA ARG A 367 -21.67 8.61 11.95
C ARG A 367 -20.31 8.01 12.27
N THR A 368 -19.41 7.92 11.29
CA THR A 368 -18.02 7.49 11.53
C THR A 368 -17.26 8.54 12.34
N LEU A 369 -16.32 8.07 13.16
CA LEU A 369 -15.55 8.92 14.07
C LEU A 369 -14.17 9.36 13.55
N GLY A 370 -13.69 8.77 12.44
CA GLY A 370 -12.28 8.90 12.01
C GLY A 370 -11.35 7.84 12.60
N SER A 371 -11.76 7.20 13.71
CA SER A 371 -11.03 6.07 14.29
C SER A 371 -11.33 4.75 13.56
N PRO A 372 -10.50 3.70 13.75
CA PRO A 372 -10.73 2.41 13.13
C PRO A 372 -12.16 1.87 13.38
N LEU A 373 -12.80 1.43 12.31
CA LEU A 373 -14.15 0.88 12.30
C LEU A 373 -14.07 -0.65 12.34
N ALA A 374 -14.52 -1.23 13.45
CA ALA A 374 -14.51 -2.67 13.68
C ALA A 374 -15.95 -3.20 13.70
N ILE A 375 -16.27 -4.09 12.76
CA ILE A 375 -17.60 -4.66 12.59
C ILE A 375 -17.50 -6.18 12.62
N GLU A 376 -18.29 -6.80 13.48
CA GLU A 376 -18.44 -8.24 13.60
C GLU A 376 -19.73 -8.72 12.91
N VAL A 377 -19.62 -9.82 12.18
CA VAL A 377 -20.74 -10.59 11.62
C VAL A 377 -20.74 -11.96 12.28
N ALA A 378 -21.61 -12.18 13.26
CA ALA A 378 -21.68 -13.44 14.00
C ALA A 378 -22.17 -14.58 13.10
N ASN A 379 -21.66 -15.78 13.36
CA ASN A 379 -22.09 -17.00 12.70
C ASN A 379 -23.22 -17.65 13.51
N SER A 380 -24.45 -17.62 12.96
CA SER A 380 -25.61 -18.23 13.62
C SER A 380 -25.50 -19.74 13.82
N GLU A 381 -24.60 -20.40 13.08
CA GLU A 381 -24.37 -21.84 13.18
C GLU A 381 -23.21 -22.20 14.13
N TRP A 382 -22.55 -21.22 14.77
CA TRP A 382 -21.42 -21.44 15.69
C TRP A 382 -21.66 -22.55 16.74
N PRO A 383 -22.84 -22.67 17.39
CA PRO A 383 -23.08 -23.73 18.38
C PRO A 383 -22.85 -25.16 17.85
N LYS A 384 -22.99 -25.38 16.53
CA LYS A 384 -22.76 -26.69 15.89
C LYS A 384 -21.28 -27.02 15.66
N TRP A 385 -20.42 -26.01 15.78
CA TRP A 385 -19.00 -26.04 15.43
C TRP A 385 -18.08 -25.71 16.60
N GLU A 386 -18.62 -25.30 17.75
CA GLU A 386 -17.88 -24.83 18.93
C GLU A 386 -16.75 -25.76 19.35
N LYS A 387 -16.97 -27.08 19.32
CA LYS A 387 -15.95 -28.08 19.64
C LYS A 387 -14.95 -28.30 18.51
N VAL A 388 -15.41 -28.42 17.26
CA VAL A 388 -14.57 -28.72 16.08
C VAL A 388 -13.66 -27.56 15.70
N MET A 389 -14.17 -26.34 15.87
CA MET A 389 -13.51 -25.08 15.51
C MET A 389 -13.11 -24.28 16.74
N SER A 390 -12.98 -24.93 17.90
CA SER A 390 -12.56 -24.27 19.13
C SER A 390 -11.18 -23.65 18.94
N ALA A 391 -11.01 -22.41 19.43
CA ALA A 391 -9.70 -21.77 19.44
C ALA A 391 -8.78 -22.40 20.50
N ASP A 392 -9.36 -22.87 21.59
CA ASP A 392 -8.64 -23.51 22.69
C ASP A 392 -8.52 -25.04 22.46
N PRO A 393 -7.49 -25.69 23.02
CA PRO A 393 -7.37 -27.14 22.95
C PRO A 393 -8.60 -27.86 23.52
N VAL A 394 -9.14 -28.82 22.76
CA VAL A 394 -10.26 -29.67 23.19
C VAL A 394 -9.72 -31.09 23.48
N PRO A 395 -10.11 -31.72 24.61
CA PRO A 395 -9.77 -33.11 24.88
C PRO A 395 -10.18 -34.02 23.73
N ARG A 396 -9.37 -35.04 23.41
CA ARG A 396 -9.61 -35.88 22.24
C ARG A 396 -10.95 -36.61 22.35
N GLU A 397 -11.33 -37.04 23.54
CA GLU A 397 -12.63 -37.63 23.83
C GLU A 397 -13.78 -36.71 23.44
N ASP A 398 -13.73 -35.41 23.72
CA ASP A 398 -14.76 -34.44 23.37
C ASP A 398 -14.92 -34.23 21.85
N LEU A 399 -13.89 -34.58 21.07
CA LEU A 399 -13.90 -34.54 19.60
C LEU A 399 -14.43 -35.83 18.96
N VAL A 400 -14.62 -36.88 19.76
CA VAL A 400 -15.27 -38.15 19.38
C VAL A 400 -16.55 -38.42 20.18
N ILE A 401 -16.92 -37.54 21.10
CA ILE A 401 -18.16 -37.57 21.88
C ILE A 401 -19.22 -36.75 21.12
N ASP A 402 -20.34 -37.39 20.82
CA ASP A 402 -21.63 -36.76 20.55
C ASP A 402 -21.97 -35.83 21.73
N ALA A 403 -22.22 -34.53 21.51
CA ALA A 403 -22.30 -33.48 22.53
C ALA A 403 -23.52 -33.59 23.49
N GLY A 404 -23.92 -34.80 23.86
CA GLY A 404 -25.01 -35.10 24.76
C GLY A 404 -26.39 -34.99 24.12
N THR A 405 -26.48 -34.86 22.78
CA THR A 405 -27.76 -34.76 22.05
C THR A 405 -28.17 -36.04 21.34
N GLY A 406 -27.29 -37.04 21.20
CA GLY A 406 -27.57 -38.26 20.44
C GLY A 406 -27.19 -38.17 18.96
N ASP A 407 -26.46 -37.13 18.50
CA ASP A 407 -26.26 -36.84 17.08
C ASP A 407 -24.95 -37.41 16.53
N GLU A 408 -25.02 -38.58 15.88
CA GLU A 408 -23.93 -39.21 15.13
C GLU A 408 -23.25 -38.26 14.11
N ARG A 409 -23.90 -37.15 13.72
CA ARG A 409 -23.34 -36.16 12.79
C ARG A 409 -22.19 -35.36 13.40
N GLU A 410 -22.05 -35.23 14.71
CA GLU A 410 -21.00 -34.41 15.32
C GLU A 410 -19.61 -35.05 15.24
N ILE A 411 -19.54 -36.34 15.52
CA ILE A 411 -18.34 -37.17 15.29
C ILE A 411 -17.98 -37.15 13.80
N ALA A 412 -18.99 -37.14 12.91
CA ALA A 412 -18.77 -37.01 11.48
C ALA A 412 -18.27 -35.61 11.06
N ARG A 413 -18.59 -34.53 11.79
CA ARG A 413 -18.14 -33.15 11.46
C ARG A 413 -16.63 -32.97 11.66
N ASN A 414 -16.06 -33.58 12.71
CA ASN A 414 -14.62 -33.50 12.99
C ASN A 414 -13.77 -34.45 12.13
N ARG A 415 -14.39 -35.31 11.31
CA ARG A 415 -13.65 -36.27 10.47
C ARG A 415 -12.70 -35.55 9.51
N ALA A 416 -11.42 -35.92 9.57
CA ALA A 416 -10.37 -35.32 8.74
C ALA A 416 -10.73 -35.27 7.25
N LEU A 417 -10.49 -34.12 6.61
CA LEU A 417 -10.79 -33.91 5.19
C LEU A 417 -9.54 -34.10 4.33
N SER A 418 -9.19 -35.35 4.05
CA SER A 418 -7.97 -35.74 3.32
C SER A 418 -8.10 -35.76 1.78
N ARG A 419 -9.28 -35.43 1.24
CA ARG A 419 -9.59 -35.53 -0.20
C ARG A 419 -9.78 -34.13 -0.79
N PRO A 420 -8.69 -33.44 -1.18
CA PRO A 420 -8.75 -32.07 -1.67
C PRO A 420 -9.61 -31.95 -2.93
N ARG A 421 -10.36 -30.86 -3.03
CA ARG A 421 -11.25 -30.60 -4.17
C ARG A 421 -10.48 -29.93 -5.32
N PRO A 422 -10.50 -30.49 -6.54
CA PRO A 422 -9.94 -29.81 -7.71
C PRO A 422 -10.53 -28.41 -7.87
N GLY A 423 -9.68 -27.42 -8.15
CA GLY A 423 -10.08 -26.02 -8.27
C GLY A 423 -10.26 -25.28 -6.94
N HIS A 424 -10.23 -25.93 -5.78
CA HIS A 424 -10.18 -25.22 -4.49
C HIS A 424 -8.74 -24.99 -4.01
N ALA A 425 -8.61 -24.25 -2.90
CA ALA A 425 -7.34 -24.02 -2.23
C ALA A 425 -6.82 -25.24 -1.47
N ASP A 426 -7.62 -26.31 -1.33
CA ASP A 426 -7.36 -27.44 -0.45
C ASP A 426 -5.93 -28.01 -0.60
N LEU A 427 -5.58 -28.58 -1.76
CA LEU A 427 -4.29 -29.24 -1.94
C LEU A 427 -3.11 -28.26 -1.86
N SER A 428 -3.19 -27.13 -2.56
CA SER A 428 -2.10 -26.15 -2.58
C SER A 428 -1.90 -25.52 -1.20
N GLY A 429 -2.98 -25.29 -0.45
CA GLY A 429 -2.93 -24.81 0.92
C GLY A 429 -2.36 -25.85 1.88
N MET A 430 -2.81 -27.10 1.79
CA MET A 430 -2.28 -28.20 2.61
C MET A 430 -0.76 -28.34 2.45
N LEU A 431 -0.28 -28.36 1.20
CA LEU A 431 1.16 -28.41 0.90
C LEU A 431 1.90 -27.16 1.38
N LYS A 432 1.31 -25.97 1.24
CA LYS A 432 1.93 -24.70 1.62
C LYS A 432 2.12 -24.56 3.14
N TYR A 433 1.13 -25.01 3.92
CA TYR A 433 1.09 -24.81 5.37
C TYR A 433 1.42 -26.07 6.17
N GLY A 434 1.70 -27.20 5.51
CA GLY A 434 2.06 -28.45 6.16
C GLY A 434 0.89 -29.09 6.91
N PHE A 435 -0.33 -29.02 6.37
CA PHE A 435 -1.51 -29.65 6.97
C PHE A 435 -1.84 -30.99 6.29
N ASP A 436 -2.15 -32.00 7.12
CA ASP A 436 -2.56 -33.33 6.66
C ASP A 436 -4.05 -33.40 6.23
N GLU A 437 -4.81 -32.33 6.51
CA GLU A 437 -6.21 -32.21 6.10
C GLU A 437 -6.57 -30.82 5.59
N ALA A 438 -7.65 -30.75 4.81
CA ALA A 438 -8.08 -29.53 4.16
C ALA A 438 -8.84 -28.55 5.07
N ARG A 439 -9.27 -28.93 6.29
CA ARG A 439 -10.15 -28.07 7.09
C ARG A 439 -9.54 -26.71 7.45
N PRO A 440 -8.31 -26.62 7.99
CA PRO A 440 -7.69 -25.32 8.27
C PRO A 440 -7.61 -24.41 7.05
N ILE A 441 -7.51 -24.99 5.85
CA ILE A 441 -7.45 -24.25 4.58
C ILE A 441 -8.83 -23.82 4.11
N LEU A 442 -9.78 -24.75 4.01
CA LEU A 442 -11.10 -24.47 3.43
C LEU A 442 -11.90 -23.48 4.27
N GLU A 443 -11.67 -23.46 5.59
CA GLU A 443 -12.38 -22.57 6.52
C GLU A 443 -12.10 -21.11 6.20
N ARG A 444 -10.84 -20.76 5.92
CA ARG A 444 -10.45 -19.40 5.55
C ARG A 444 -10.59 -19.12 4.05
N ALA A 445 -10.32 -20.10 3.20
CA ALA A 445 -10.46 -19.96 1.74
C ALA A 445 -11.93 -19.90 1.27
N SER A 446 -12.89 -20.25 2.13
CA SER A 446 -14.32 -20.18 1.87
C SER A 446 -14.76 -18.76 1.49
N ALA A 447 -15.62 -18.65 0.48
CA ALA A 447 -16.27 -17.38 0.14
C ALA A 447 -17.28 -16.87 1.19
N ARG A 448 -17.31 -17.47 2.40
CA ARG A 448 -18.01 -16.88 3.55
C ARG A 448 -17.32 -15.59 3.99
N GLU A 449 -15.99 -15.53 3.89
CA GLU A 449 -15.18 -14.34 4.18
C GLU A 449 -15.68 -13.08 3.43
N THR A 450 -16.26 -13.23 2.23
CA THR A 450 -16.77 -12.09 1.46
C THR A 450 -17.93 -11.35 2.13
N ALA A 451 -18.58 -11.92 3.14
CA ALA A 451 -19.53 -11.18 3.96
C ALA A 451 -18.84 -10.00 4.68
N ALA A 452 -17.62 -10.20 5.21
CA ALA A 452 -16.83 -9.12 5.81
C ALA A 452 -16.39 -8.07 4.77
N ARG A 453 -16.10 -8.49 3.53
CA ARG A 453 -15.81 -7.57 2.42
C ARG A 453 -17.03 -6.75 2.00
N VAL A 454 -18.22 -7.34 1.96
CA VAL A 454 -19.46 -6.63 1.64
C VAL A 454 -19.80 -5.57 2.69
N VAL A 455 -19.58 -5.89 3.97
CA VAL A 455 -19.70 -4.90 5.06
C VAL A 455 -18.74 -3.73 4.85
N ALA A 456 -17.45 -4.01 4.61
CA ALA A 456 -16.46 -2.97 4.32
C ALA A 456 -16.82 -2.15 3.07
N GLY A 457 -17.23 -2.83 2.00
CA GLY A 457 -17.66 -2.20 0.76
C GLY A 457 -18.89 -1.30 0.91
N ARG A 458 -19.83 -1.63 1.82
CA ARG A 458 -20.96 -0.74 2.09
C ARG A 458 -20.52 0.57 2.74
N VAL A 459 -19.55 0.52 3.66
CA VAL A 459 -18.94 1.73 4.27
C VAL A 459 -18.26 2.55 3.19
N ALA A 460 -17.44 1.93 2.33
CA ALA A 460 -16.75 2.59 1.23
C ALA A 460 -17.72 3.22 0.22
N ALA A 461 -18.80 2.51 -0.15
CA ALA A 461 -19.84 3.04 -1.03
C ALA A 461 -20.56 4.24 -0.41
N ALA A 462 -20.80 4.24 0.91
CA ALA A 462 -21.40 5.38 1.61
C ALA A 462 -20.46 6.60 1.60
N LEU A 463 -19.15 6.39 1.78
CA LEU A 463 -18.15 7.45 1.62
C LEU A 463 -18.16 8.02 0.20
N LEU A 464 -18.08 7.16 -0.81
CA LEU A 464 -18.06 7.55 -2.22
C LEU A 464 -19.28 8.38 -2.62
N GLU A 465 -20.47 7.95 -2.20
CA GLU A 465 -21.72 8.64 -2.47
C GLU A 465 -21.77 10.00 -1.75
N GLN A 466 -21.49 10.03 -0.45
CA GLN A 466 -21.64 11.24 0.35
C GLN A 466 -20.56 12.28 0.09
N ALA A 467 -19.32 11.85 -0.20
CA ALA A 467 -18.19 12.75 -0.40
C ALA A 467 -18.04 13.20 -1.86
N ALA A 468 -18.27 12.30 -2.82
CA ALA A 468 -17.98 12.53 -4.24
C ALA A 468 -19.18 12.37 -5.18
N GLY A 469 -20.36 11.96 -4.68
CA GLY A 469 -21.51 11.65 -5.53
C GLY A 469 -21.33 10.38 -6.37
N ILE A 470 -20.33 9.55 -6.05
CA ILE A 470 -20.05 8.32 -6.80
C ILE A 470 -21.03 7.24 -6.34
N ARG A 471 -21.79 6.69 -7.28
CA ARG A 471 -22.80 5.66 -7.00
C ARG A 471 -22.55 4.42 -7.84
N LEU A 472 -22.55 3.26 -7.20
CA LEU A 472 -22.23 1.99 -7.82
C LEU A 472 -23.48 1.13 -8.02
N VAL A 473 -23.47 0.34 -9.08
CA VAL A 473 -24.45 -0.73 -9.32
C VAL A 473 -23.73 -1.91 -9.96
N SER A 474 -24.20 -3.12 -9.67
CA SER A 474 -23.66 -4.35 -10.25
C SER A 474 -24.76 -5.26 -10.78
N HIS A 475 -24.48 -5.90 -11.91
CA HIS A 475 -25.40 -6.81 -12.60
C HIS A 475 -24.67 -7.99 -13.24
N THR A 476 -25.43 -9.02 -13.58
CA THR A 476 -24.93 -10.23 -14.23
C THR A 476 -25.03 -10.09 -15.76
N LEU A 477 -23.91 -10.31 -16.45
CA LEU A 477 -23.83 -10.30 -17.92
C LEU A 477 -23.91 -11.69 -18.54
N GLN A 478 -23.49 -12.73 -17.81
CA GLN A 478 -23.43 -14.09 -18.34
C GLN A 478 -23.60 -15.13 -17.23
N VAL A 479 -24.32 -16.22 -17.52
CA VAL A 479 -24.33 -17.45 -16.72
C VAL A 479 -24.20 -18.62 -17.69
N GLY A 480 -23.22 -19.50 -17.47
CA GLY A 480 -22.94 -20.59 -18.41
C GLY A 480 -22.70 -20.06 -19.83
N ALA A 481 -23.42 -20.62 -20.80
CA ALA A 481 -23.38 -20.18 -22.21
C ALA A 481 -24.31 -18.99 -22.52
N VAL A 482 -25.21 -18.61 -21.61
CA VAL A 482 -26.21 -17.56 -21.84
C VAL A 482 -25.64 -16.19 -21.48
N ARG A 483 -25.59 -15.27 -22.45
CA ARG A 483 -24.97 -13.95 -22.32
C ARG A 483 -25.88 -12.82 -22.81
N VAL A 484 -25.82 -11.69 -22.12
CA VAL A 484 -26.51 -10.45 -22.50
C VAL A 484 -25.96 -9.92 -23.83
N PRO A 485 -26.81 -9.38 -24.73
CA PRO A 485 -26.36 -8.71 -25.96
C PRO A 485 -25.40 -7.55 -25.67
N GLU A 486 -24.44 -7.28 -26.55
CA GLU A 486 -23.43 -6.22 -26.35
C GLU A 486 -24.02 -4.80 -26.34
N ASP A 487 -25.14 -4.60 -27.01
CA ASP A 487 -25.86 -3.33 -27.13
C ASP A 487 -27.00 -3.17 -26.10
N ALA A 488 -27.09 -4.09 -25.13
CA ALA A 488 -28.08 -3.99 -24.06
C ALA A 488 -27.86 -2.72 -23.21
N GLU A 489 -28.97 -2.17 -22.71
CA GLU A 489 -28.96 -1.01 -21.84
C GLU A 489 -28.18 -1.30 -20.53
N LEU A 490 -27.48 -0.29 -20.03
CA LEU A 490 -26.75 -0.38 -18.76
C LEU A 490 -27.67 0.02 -17.61
N PRO A 491 -27.71 -0.73 -16.49
CA PRO A 491 -28.46 -0.33 -15.32
C PRO A 491 -27.84 0.89 -14.66
N THR A 492 -28.68 1.73 -14.06
CA THR A 492 -28.28 2.85 -13.23
C THR A 492 -28.36 2.50 -11.73
N PRO A 493 -27.81 3.34 -10.83
CA PRO A 493 -27.99 3.16 -9.38
C PRO A 493 -29.46 3.11 -8.92
N GLU A 494 -30.40 3.66 -9.69
CA GLU A 494 -31.82 3.63 -9.33
C GLU A 494 -32.48 2.28 -9.63
N ASP A 495 -31.83 1.44 -10.42
CA ASP A 495 -32.33 0.12 -10.83
C ASP A 495 -32.00 -0.99 -9.83
N VAL A 496 -31.32 -0.68 -8.71
CA VAL A 496 -30.89 -1.67 -7.71
C VAL A 496 -32.08 -2.49 -7.19
N ALA A 497 -33.22 -1.86 -6.92
CA ALA A 497 -34.40 -2.59 -6.44
C ALA A 497 -34.93 -3.60 -7.49
N ALA A 498 -34.88 -3.26 -8.78
CA ALA A 498 -35.27 -4.15 -9.87
C ALA A 498 -34.26 -5.29 -10.03
N LEU A 499 -32.96 -5.00 -9.93
CA LEU A 499 -31.89 -6.00 -9.96
C LEU A 499 -31.93 -6.95 -8.77
N ASP A 500 -32.25 -6.45 -7.57
CA ASP A 500 -32.40 -7.26 -6.36
C ASP A 500 -33.63 -8.17 -6.44
N ALA A 501 -34.68 -7.78 -7.18
CA ALA A 501 -35.87 -8.60 -7.43
C ALA A 501 -35.66 -9.65 -8.52
N ASP A 502 -34.72 -9.43 -9.44
CA ASP A 502 -34.39 -10.38 -10.50
C ASP A 502 -33.65 -11.62 -9.93
N PRO A 503 -34.01 -12.86 -10.34
CA PRO A 503 -33.42 -14.07 -9.78
C PRO A 503 -31.91 -14.16 -9.93
N LEU A 504 -31.31 -13.53 -10.94
CA LEU A 504 -29.87 -13.60 -11.21
C LEU A 504 -29.21 -12.23 -11.26
N ARG A 505 -29.91 -11.16 -10.86
CA ARG A 505 -29.48 -9.77 -10.98
C ARG A 505 -29.08 -9.40 -12.41
N CYS A 506 -29.77 -9.94 -13.41
CA CYS A 506 -29.57 -9.60 -14.81
C CYS A 506 -30.52 -8.47 -15.19
N PHE A 507 -29.98 -7.35 -15.68
CA PHE A 507 -30.81 -6.20 -16.06
C PHE A 507 -31.65 -6.48 -17.32
N HIS A 508 -31.09 -7.25 -18.27
CA HIS A 508 -31.78 -7.63 -19.50
C HIS A 508 -32.77 -8.79 -19.24
N ARG A 509 -34.07 -8.46 -19.17
CA ARG A 509 -35.15 -9.38 -18.75
C ARG A 509 -35.23 -10.67 -19.55
N GLU A 510 -35.10 -10.60 -20.88
CA GLU A 510 -35.19 -11.79 -21.75
C GLU A 510 -34.02 -12.75 -21.49
N THR A 511 -32.81 -12.21 -21.35
CA THR A 511 -31.63 -13.04 -21.04
C THR A 511 -31.71 -13.62 -19.63
N SER A 512 -32.27 -12.87 -18.66
CA SER A 512 -32.44 -13.37 -17.29
C SER A 512 -33.25 -14.67 -17.24
N ALA A 513 -34.37 -14.74 -17.96
CA ALA A 513 -35.18 -15.95 -18.04
C ALA A 513 -34.38 -17.15 -18.60
N ALA A 514 -33.64 -16.93 -19.69
CA ALA A 514 -32.77 -17.97 -20.26
C ALA A 514 -31.63 -18.39 -19.32
N MET A 515 -31.08 -17.47 -18.53
CA MET A 515 -30.07 -17.81 -17.53
C MET A 515 -30.66 -18.64 -16.37
N VAL A 516 -31.92 -18.40 -15.99
CA VAL A 516 -32.62 -19.21 -14.97
C VAL A 516 -32.81 -20.64 -15.48
N ASP A 517 -33.27 -20.80 -16.72
CA ASP A 517 -33.44 -22.12 -17.35
C ASP A 517 -32.10 -22.88 -17.42
N GLU A 518 -31.00 -22.20 -17.75
CA GLU A 518 -29.65 -22.77 -17.77
C GLU A 518 -29.21 -23.24 -16.37
N VAL A 519 -29.49 -22.46 -15.31
CA VAL A 519 -29.21 -22.86 -13.93
C VAL A 519 -30.05 -24.07 -13.50
N ASP A 520 -31.32 -24.13 -13.90
CA ASP A 520 -32.19 -25.27 -13.59
C ASP A 520 -31.77 -26.54 -14.34
N ALA A 521 -31.31 -26.42 -15.59
CA ALA A 521 -30.73 -27.51 -16.37
C ALA A 521 -29.46 -28.06 -15.68
N ALA A 522 -28.50 -27.19 -15.35
CA ALA A 522 -27.27 -27.60 -14.64
C ALA A 522 -27.58 -28.24 -13.29
N LYS A 523 -28.58 -27.75 -12.57
CA LYS A 523 -29.02 -28.35 -11.29
C LYS A 523 -29.59 -29.75 -11.49
N SER A 524 -30.41 -29.96 -12.53
CA SER A 524 -30.96 -31.27 -12.88
C SER A 524 -29.85 -32.26 -13.23
N ASP A 525 -28.81 -31.79 -13.91
CA ASP A 525 -27.65 -32.59 -14.31
C ASP A 525 -26.65 -32.81 -13.16
N GLY A 526 -26.84 -32.14 -12.02
CA GLY A 526 -25.93 -32.21 -10.88
C GLY A 526 -24.60 -31.52 -11.14
N ASP A 527 -24.57 -30.50 -12.01
CA ASP A 527 -23.40 -29.70 -12.36
C ASP A 527 -23.45 -28.30 -11.72
N THR A 528 -22.42 -27.48 -11.96
CA THR A 528 -22.33 -26.09 -11.50
C THR A 528 -21.96 -25.14 -12.63
N LEU A 529 -22.35 -23.88 -12.47
CA LEU A 529 -22.14 -22.84 -13.47
C LEU A 529 -21.33 -21.66 -12.91
N GLY A 530 -20.53 -21.10 -13.80
CA GLY A 530 -19.86 -19.82 -13.62
C GLY A 530 -20.56 -18.74 -14.45
N GLY A 531 -19.92 -17.59 -14.60
CA GLY A 531 -20.49 -16.46 -15.32
C GLY A 531 -19.63 -15.22 -15.30
N VAL A 532 -20.20 -14.12 -15.80
CA VAL A 532 -19.57 -12.81 -15.85
C VAL A 532 -20.48 -11.80 -15.16
N VAL A 533 -19.91 -11.00 -14.27
CA VAL A 533 -20.57 -9.87 -13.61
C VAL A 533 -19.91 -8.57 -14.05
N GLU A 534 -20.66 -7.47 -14.00
CA GLU A 534 -20.15 -6.13 -14.29
C GLU A 534 -20.53 -5.18 -13.14
N VAL A 535 -19.56 -4.35 -12.75
CA VAL A 535 -19.74 -3.25 -11.81
C VAL A 535 -19.63 -1.95 -12.60
N LEU A 536 -20.58 -1.07 -12.39
CA LEU A 536 -20.67 0.26 -12.97
C LEU A 536 -20.55 1.29 -11.84
N ALA A 537 -19.59 2.20 -11.93
CA ALA A 537 -19.50 3.34 -11.01
C ALA A 537 -19.77 4.64 -11.78
N TYR A 538 -20.86 5.31 -11.39
CA TYR A 538 -21.33 6.56 -11.96
C TYR A 538 -20.82 7.75 -11.15
N GLY A 539 -20.61 8.89 -11.82
CA GLY A 539 -20.25 10.15 -11.14
C GLY A 539 -18.78 10.25 -10.70
N ALA A 540 -17.91 9.33 -11.15
CA ALA A 540 -16.49 9.40 -10.82
C ALA A 540 -15.85 10.70 -11.39
N PRO A 541 -15.18 11.51 -10.55
CA PRO A 541 -14.48 12.69 -11.03
C PRO A 541 -13.29 12.29 -11.90
N VAL A 542 -12.85 13.19 -12.78
CA VAL A 542 -11.63 12.99 -13.56
C VAL A 542 -10.42 13.02 -12.62
N GLY A 543 -9.51 12.06 -12.78
CA GLY A 543 -8.20 12.10 -12.13
C GLY A 543 -8.05 11.29 -10.85
N LEU A 544 -8.88 10.27 -10.60
CA LEU A 544 -8.58 9.20 -9.64
C LEU A 544 -7.59 8.21 -10.31
N GLY A 545 -6.63 7.71 -9.56
CA GLY A 545 -5.51 6.92 -10.11
C GLY A 545 -4.43 7.77 -10.78
N SER A 546 -3.38 7.12 -11.28
CA SER A 546 -2.23 7.77 -11.88
C SER A 546 -1.57 6.92 -12.98
N HIS A 547 -1.02 7.59 -13.99
CA HIS A 547 -0.25 6.95 -15.06
C HIS A 547 1.26 6.86 -14.74
N ILE A 548 1.68 7.54 -13.67
CA ILE A 548 3.09 7.84 -13.35
C ILE A 548 3.86 6.58 -12.95
N GLN A 549 3.24 5.69 -12.18
CA GLN A 549 3.81 4.40 -11.80
C GLN A 549 2.79 3.29 -12.05
N TRP A 550 3.30 2.09 -12.33
CA TRP A 550 2.50 0.94 -12.75
C TRP A 550 1.48 0.47 -11.70
N ASP A 551 1.80 0.62 -10.42
CA ASP A 551 1.01 0.24 -9.24
C ASP A 551 -0.02 1.30 -8.83
N ARG A 552 0.12 2.53 -9.32
CA ARG A 552 -0.85 3.62 -9.13
C ARG A 552 -1.91 3.71 -10.22
N ARG A 553 -1.83 2.83 -11.24
CA ARG A 553 -2.83 2.73 -12.29
C ARG A 553 -4.08 2.07 -11.74
N LEU A 554 -5.21 2.79 -11.80
CA LEU A 554 -6.45 2.37 -11.17
C LEU A 554 -7.05 1.10 -11.80
N ASP A 555 -6.83 0.89 -13.10
CA ASP A 555 -7.19 -0.37 -13.78
C ASP A 555 -6.43 -1.57 -13.19
N GLY A 556 -5.14 -1.42 -12.88
CA GLY A 556 -4.33 -2.44 -12.19
C GLY A 556 -4.84 -2.74 -10.78
N GLN A 557 -5.16 -1.70 -10.01
CA GLN A 557 -5.71 -1.83 -8.66
C GLN A 557 -7.10 -2.51 -8.66
N LEU A 558 -8.00 -2.09 -9.55
CA LEU A 558 -9.32 -2.69 -9.74
C LEU A 558 -9.21 -4.15 -10.22
N ALA A 559 -8.27 -4.44 -11.11
CA ALA A 559 -8.00 -5.80 -11.57
C ALA A 559 -7.55 -6.70 -10.42
N GLN A 560 -6.64 -6.23 -9.57
CA GLN A 560 -6.24 -6.96 -8.37
C GLN A 560 -7.43 -7.18 -7.43
N ALA A 561 -8.24 -6.14 -7.17
CA ALA A 561 -9.38 -6.22 -6.27
C ALA A 561 -10.41 -7.26 -6.73
N ILE A 562 -10.83 -7.22 -8.00
CA ILE A 562 -11.76 -8.21 -8.57
C ILE A 562 -11.14 -9.61 -8.60
N MET A 563 -9.90 -9.75 -9.10
CA MET A 563 -9.23 -11.05 -9.20
C MET A 563 -9.00 -11.71 -7.83
N SER A 564 -8.93 -10.92 -6.76
CA SER A 564 -8.81 -11.40 -5.38
C SER A 564 -10.08 -12.05 -4.82
N ILE A 565 -11.24 -11.88 -5.47
CA ILE A 565 -12.48 -12.53 -5.06
C ILE A 565 -12.36 -14.02 -5.36
N GLN A 566 -12.81 -14.84 -4.42
CA GLN A 566 -12.80 -16.28 -4.55
C GLN A 566 -13.52 -16.71 -5.85
N ALA A 567 -12.87 -17.61 -6.61
CA ALA A 567 -13.31 -18.13 -7.90
C ALA A 567 -13.27 -17.16 -9.10
N MET A 568 -12.78 -15.92 -8.96
CA MET A 568 -12.50 -15.08 -10.13
C MET A 568 -11.30 -15.59 -10.91
N LYS A 569 -11.39 -15.54 -12.24
CA LYS A 569 -10.38 -16.04 -13.19
C LYS A 569 -10.03 -15.07 -14.32
N GLY A 570 -10.78 -13.99 -14.47
CA GLY A 570 -10.53 -12.96 -15.48
C GLY A 570 -11.12 -11.63 -15.03
N VAL A 571 -10.50 -10.52 -15.45
CA VAL A 571 -11.00 -9.16 -15.26
C VAL A 571 -10.90 -8.40 -16.57
N GLU A 572 -11.91 -7.58 -16.85
CA GLU A 572 -11.91 -6.65 -17.97
C GLU A 572 -12.24 -5.23 -17.48
N ILE A 573 -11.64 -4.24 -18.12
CA ILE A 573 -12.02 -2.83 -18.00
C ILE A 573 -12.68 -2.41 -19.31
N GLY A 574 -13.87 -1.82 -19.21
CA GLY A 574 -14.67 -1.48 -20.38
C GLY A 574 -14.97 -2.70 -21.24
N ASP A 575 -14.64 -2.60 -22.53
CA ASP A 575 -14.83 -3.68 -23.51
C ASP A 575 -13.71 -4.74 -23.46
N GLY A 576 -12.66 -4.55 -22.67
CA GLY A 576 -11.70 -5.60 -22.30
C GLY A 576 -11.07 -6.35 -23.48
N PHE A 577 -11.23 -7.68 -23.49
CA PHE A 577 -10.68 -8.53 -24.54
C PHE A 577 -11.29 -8.25 -25.92
N ALA A 578 -12.52 -7.72 -25.99
CA ALA A 578 -13.10 -7.31 -27.27
C ALA A 578 -12.33 -6.14 -27.90
N THR A 579 -11.81 -5.21 -27.09
CA THR A 579 -10.96 -4.11 -27.57
C THR A 579 -9.67 -4.62 -28.21
N ALA A 580 -9.07 -5.69 -27.71
CA ALA A 580 -7.86 -6.28 -28.28
C ALA A 580 -8.06 -6.84 -29.71
N GLY A 581 -9.32 -7.16 -30.08
CA GLY A 581 -9.68 -7.57 -31.45
C GLY A 581 -10.01 -6.42 -32.39
N ARG A 582 -10.06 -5.17 -31.92
CA ARG A 582 -10.43 -3.99 -32.73
C ARG A 582 -9.20 -3.30 -33.32
N ARG A 583 -9.40 -2.62 -34.45
CA ARG A 583 -8.41 -1.67 -34.98
C ARG A 583 -8.43 -0.39 -34.14
N GLY A 584 -7.30 0.30 -34.01
CA GLY A 584 -7.18 1.55 -33.25
C GLY A 584 -8.24 2.60 -33.65
N SER A 585 -8.58 2.69 -34.94
CA SER A 585 -9.62 3.60 -35.46
C SER A 585 -11.04 3.34 -34.91
N ALA A 586 -11.29 2.19 -34.28
CA ALA A 586 -12.57 1.81 -33.70
C ALA A 586 -12.45 1.32 -32.24
N ALA A 587 -11.26 1.37 -31.65
CA ALA A 587 -10.97 0.85 -30.32
C ALA A 587 -11.17 1.90 -29.23
N HIS A 588 -10.89 3.16 -29.55
CA HIS A 588 -10.81 4.25 -28.57
C HIS A 588 -12.07 5.11 -28.55
N ASP A 589 -12.15 5.96 -27.53
CA ASP A 589 -13.26 6.87 -27.28
C ASP A 589 -12.87 8.28 -27.73
N GLU A 590 -13.46 8.74 -28.84
CA GLU A 590 -13.16 10.07 -29.39
C GLU A 590 -13.64 11.18 -28.44
N ILE A 591 -12.80 12.20 -28.25
CA ILE A 591 -13.04 13.34 -27.38
C ILE A 591 -13.69 14.47 -28.19
N LEU A 592 -14.83 14.97 -27.72
CA LEU A 592 -15.60 16.03 -28.36
C LEU A 592 -15.36 17.38 -27.69
N ALA A 593 -15.61 18.47 -28.43
CA ALA A 593 -15.60 19.82 -27.88
C ALA A 593 -16.76 20.02 -26.89
N VAL A 594 -16.56 20.90 -25.92
CA VAL A 594 -17.61 21.33 -24.99
C VAL A 594 -18.47 22.37 -25.70
N ASP A 595 -19.64 21.95 -26.18
CA ASP A 595 -20.65 22.87 -26.68
C ASP A 595 -21.42 23.45 -25.48
N GLY A 596 -21.44 24.78 -25.33
CA GLY A 596 -22.03 25.49 -24.18
C GLY A 596 -23.55 25.29 -23.95
N SER A 597 -24.14 24.29 -24.59
CA SER A 597 -25.54 23.86 -24.51
C SER A 597 -25.74 22.41 -24.04
N ALA A 598 -24.66 21.63 -23.83
CA ALA A 598 -24.76 20.27 -23.32
C ALA A 598 -24.58 20.24 -21.79
N GLY A 599 -25.57 19.73 -21.07
CA GLY A 599 -25.56 19.56 -19.61
C GLY A 599 -24.58 18.51 -19.08
N GLY A 600 -23.33 18.54 -19.56
CA GLY A 600 -22.25 17.73 -19.02
C GLY A 600 -21.84 18.20 -17.62
N THR A 601 -21.29 17.29 -16.83
CA THR A 601 -20.62 17.61 -15.57
C THR A 601 -19.47 18.58 -15.84
N SER A 602 -19.49 19.75 -15.16
CA SER A 602 -18.49 20.81 -15.39
C SER A 602 -17.07 20.24 -15.25
N GLY A 603 -16.17 20.59 -16.17
CA GLY A 603 -14.78 20.15 -16.13
C GLY A 603 -14.49 18.81 -16.82
N THR A 604 -15.43 18.28 -17.62
CA THR A 604 -15.23 17.06 -18.42
C THR A 604 -15.49 17.30 -19.91
N PHE A 605 -14.66 16.70 -20.77
CA PHE A 605 -14.91 16.67 -22.21
C PHE A 605 -15.84 15.50 -22.56
N PRO A 606 -16.90 15.71 -23.37
CA PRO A 606 -17.76 14.63 -23.82
C PRO A 606 -16.99 13.62 -24.68
N ARG A 607 -17.47 12.37 -24.68
CA ARG A 607 -16.92 11.30 -25.53
C ARG A 607 -18.01 10.67 -26.38
N VAL A 608 -17.62 10.19 -27.56
CA VAL A 608 -18.53 9.49 -28.48
C VAL A 608 -18.94 8.11 -27.94
N SER A 609 -18.05 7.45 -27.19
CA SER A 609 -18.25 6.12 -26.62
C SER A 609 -17.55 5.97 -25.27
N ASN A 610 -17.72 4.81 -24.63
CA ASN A 610 -17.04 4.43 -23.38
C ASN A 610 -16.50 2.98 -23.45
N ARG A 611 -15.75 2.69 -24.50
CA ARG A 611 -15.07 1.41 -24.76
C ARG A 611 -13.93 1.18 -23.77
N ALA A 612 -13.28 2.26 -23.34
CA ALA A 612 -12.23 2.25 -22.32
C ALA A 612 -12.79 2.02 -20.90
N GLY A 613 -14.11 2.06 -20.71
CA GLY A 613 -14.73 1.77 -19.42
C GLY A 613 -14.37 2.75 -18.32
N GLY A 614 -14.32 4.05 -18.65
CA GLY A 614 -14.07 5.13 -17.71
C GLY A 614 -12.61 5.35 -17.34
N LEU A 615 -11.66 4.56 -17.86
CA LEU A 615 -10.25 4.62 -17.51
C LEU A 615 -9.35 4.78 -18.74
N GLU A 616 -8.49 5.79 -18.73
CA GLU A 616 -7.46 6.00 -19.75
C GLU A 616 -6.12 6.23 -19.07
N GLY A 617 -5.09 5.46 -19.45
CA GLY A 617 -3.77 5.55 -18.81
C GLY A 617 -3.75 5.19 -17.33
N GLY A 618 -4.74 4.44 -16.83
CA GLY A 618 -4.90 4.13 -15.41
C GLY A 618 -5.57 5.24 -14.59
N ILE A 619 -6.24 6.20 -15.26
CA ILE A 619 -6.86 7.38 -14.62
C ILE A 619 -8.34 7.45 -14.99
N THR A 620 -9.20 7.83 -14.04
CA THR A 620 -10.61 8.11 -14.32
C THR A 620 -10.78 9.28 -15.26
N ASN A 621 -11.60 9.06 -16.29
CA ASN A 621 -11.71 9.96 -17.41
C ASN A 621 -13.05 10.72 -17.43
N GLY A 622 -13.91 10.48 -16.43
CA GLY A 622 -15.22 11.10 -16.21
C GLY A 622 -16.40 10.31 -16.78
N GLN A 623 -16.15 9.28 -17.60
CA GLN A 623 -17.19 8.34 -18.02
C GLN A 623 -17.48 7.31 -16.92
N VAL A 624 -18.56 6.54 -17.10
CA VAL A 624 -18.90 5.42 -16.20
C VAL A 624 -17.72 4.44 -16.13
N ILE A 625 -17.24 4.17 -14.92
CA ILE A 625 -16.20 3.14 -14.73
C ILE A 625 -16.88 1.78 -14.89
N ARG A 626 -16.34 0.94 -15.78
CA ARG A 626 -16.89 -0.39 -16.09
C ARG A 626 -15.85 -1.45 -15.80
N VAL A 627 -16.13 -2.33 -14.85
CA VAL A 627 -15.24 -3.43 -14.46
C VAL A 627 -16.00 -4.74 -14.51
N ARG A 628 -15.50 -5.73 -15.26
CA ARG A 628 -16.12 -7.05 -15.38
C ARG A 628 -15.27 -8.11 -14.72
N GLY A 629 -15.91 -9.06 -14.04
CA GLY A 629 -15.25 -10.20 -13.40
C GLY A 629 -15.79 -11.53 -13.93
N ALA A 630 -14.89 -12.40 -14.38
CA ALA A 630 -15.24 -13.75 -14.84
C ALA A 630 -15.08 -14.76 -13.70
N LEU A 631 -16.21 -15.27 -13.21
CA LEU A 631 -16.31 -16.27 -12.15
C LEU A 631 -16.34 -17.66 -12.76
N LYS A 632 -15.43 -18.55 -12.35
CA LYS A 632 -15.53 -19.96 -12.74
C LYS A 632 -16.69 -20.67 -12.01
N PRO A 633 -17.16 -21.83 -12.52
CA PRO A 633 -18.08 -22.69 -11.76
C PRO A 633 -17.53 -23.07 -10.38
N ILE A 634 -18.43 -23.17 -9.39
CA ILE A 634 -18.04 -23.62 -8.05
C ILE A 634 -17.58 -25.08 -8.16
N SER A 635 -16.36 -25.36 -7.72
CA SER A 635 -15.64 -26.58 -8.10
C SER A 635 -16.09 -27.85 -7.36
N THR A 636 -17.27 -27.83 -6.72
CA THR A 636 -17.86 -28.97 -6.02
C THR A 636 -19.00 -29.56 -6.84
N VAL A 637 -18.67 -30.35 -7.86
CA VAL A 637 -19.66 -31.12 -8.64
C VAL A 637 -19.86 -32.49 -7.98
N PRO A 638 -21.07 -32.85 -7.51
CA PRO A 638 -21.35 -34.16 -6.93
C PRO A 638 -20.82 -35.32 -7.79
N ARG A 639 -19.89 -36.11 -7.24
CA ARG A 639 -19.37 -37.38 -7.80
C ARG A 639 -18.63 -37.29 -9.15
N ALA A 640 -18.30 -36.11 -9.67
CA ALA A 640 -17.68 -36.00 -11.00
C ALA A 640 -16.14 -35.93 -10.99
N LEU A 641 -15.52 -35.34 -9.96
CA LEU A 641 -14.10 -34.99 -10.01
C LEU A 641 -13.21 -35.99 -9.27
N ARG A 642 -12.28 -36.60 -10.01
CA ARG A 642 -11.20 -37.43 -9.47
C ARG A 642 -10.24 -36.57 -8.64
N THR A 643 -9.75 -37.12 -7.54
CA THR A 643 -8.72 -36.55 -6.68
C THR A 643 -7.86 -37.67 -6.08
N VAL A 644 -6.96 -37.32 -5.16
CA VAL A 644 -6.15 -38.25 -4.38
C VAL A 644 -6.53 -38.12 -2.91
N ASP A 645 -6.61 -39.22 -2.17
CA ASP A 645 -6.67 -39.17 -0.72
C ASP A 645 -5.23 -38.98 -0.19
N VAL A 646 -4.92 -37.82 0.37
CA VAL A 646 -3.53 -37.50 0.76
C VAL A 646 -3.02 -38.39 1.89
N SER A 647 -3.92 -39.05 2.63
CA SER A 647 -3.55 -39.96 3.72
C SER A 647 -3.08 -41.32 3.24
N THR A 648 -3.56 -41.79 2.08
CA THR A 648 -3.23 -43.11 1.53
C THR A 648 -2.43 -43.03 0.23
N GLY A 649 -2.47 -41.88 -0.47
CA GLY A 649 -1.93 -41.72 -1.83
C GLY A 649 -2.80 -42.32 -2.93
N GLU A 650 -3.96 -42.89 -2.60
CA GLU A 650 -4.83 -43.56 -3.57
C GLU A 650 -5.74 -42.58 -4.32
N GLN A 651 -6.09 -42.94 -5.56
CA GLN A 651 -7.08 -42.19 -6.35
C GLN A 651 -8.48 -42.39 -5.76
N THR A 652 -9.23 -41.29 -5.66
CA THR A 652 -10.58 -41.26 -5.09
C THR A 652 -11.42 -40.15 -5.72
N THR A 653 -12.61 -39.88 -5.18
CA THR A 653 -13.46 -38.76 -5.57
C THR A 653 -13.42 -37.64 -4.54
N ALA A 654 -13.53 -36.39 -5.01
CA ALA A 654 -13.41 -35.21 -4.17
C ALA A 654 -14.55 -35.08 -3.14
N ASN A 655 -14.24 -34.49 -1.99
CA ASN A 655 -15.22 -34.20 -0.95
C ASN A 655 -16.24 -33.15 -1.42
N HIS A 656 -17.52 -33.39 -1.15
CA HIS A 656 -18.58 -32.42 -1.44
C HIS A 656 -18.85 -31.51 -0.23
N GLN A 657 -18.65 -30.19 -0.38
CA GLN A 657 -18.76 -29.21 0.71
C GLN A 657 -19.84 -28.14 0.52
N ARG A 658 -20.25 -27.84 -0.72
CA ARG A 658 -21.30 -26.85 -1.02
C ARG A 658 -22.25 -27.40 -2.07
N SER A 659 -23.52 -27.00 -1.99
CA SER A 659 -24.62 -27.45 -2.85
C SER A 659 -25.16 -26.34 -3.77
N ASP A 660 -24.46 -25.21 -3.90
CA ASP A 660 -24.86 -24.12 -4.78
C ASP A 660 -24.59 -24.53 -6.24
N THR A 661 -25.59 -24.43 -7.11
CA THR A 661 -25.44 -24.66 -8.55
C THR A 661 -24.79 -23.44 -9.22
N CYS A 662 -25.17 -22.23 -8.80
CA CYS A 662 -24.67 -20.97 -9.35
C CYS A 662 -24.51 -19.92 -8.24
N ALA A 663 -23.43 -19.13 -8.31
CA ALA A 663 -23.17 -18.03 -7.38
C ALA A 663 -22.74 -16.74 -8.09
N VAL A 664 -23.17 -16.57 -9.35
CA VAL A 664 -22.84 -15.38 -10.15
C VAL A 664 -23.56 -14.13 -9.60
N ALA A 665 -24.85 -14.23 -9.29
CA ALA A 665 -25.61 -13.13 -8.69
C ALA A 665 -24.98 -12.54 -7.40
N PRO A 666 -24.62 -13.34 -6.37
CA PRO A 666 -23.94 -12.79 -5.21
C PRO A 666 -22.51 -12.31 -5.52
N ALA A 667 -21.84 -12.89 -6.52
CA ALA A 667 -20.54 -12.40 -6.96
C ALA A 667 -20.61 -10.96 -7.52
N ALA A 668 -21.73 -10.55 -8.12
CA ALA A 668 -21.93 -9.16 -8.55
C ALA A 668 -21.90 -8.20 -7.35
N VAL A 669 -22.61 -8.53 -6.27
CA VAL A 669 -22.64 -7.74 -5.02
C VAL A 669 -21.25 -7.69 -4.35
N ILE A 670 -20.51 -8.80 -4.39
CA ILE A 670 -19.15 -8.87 -3.84
C ILE A 670 -18.18 -8.04 -4.69
N ALA A 671 -18.32 -8.08 -6.02
CA ALA A 671 -17.55 -7.27 -6.95
C ALA A 671 -17.80 -5.77 -6.72
N GLU A 672 -19.06 -5.36 -6.56
CA GLU A 672 -19.44 -3.99 -6.20
C GLU A 672 -18.73 -3.51 -4.94
N ALA A 673 -18.67 -4.36 -3.91
CA ALA A 673 -18.04 -4.04 -2.64
C ALA A 673 -16.52 -3.81 -2.74
N VAL A 674 -15.78 -4.67 -3.46
CA VAL A 674 -14.33 -4.50 -3.61
C VAL A 674 -13.96 -3.36 -4.55
N VAL A 675 -14.80 -3.07 -5.56
CA VAL A 675 -14.64 -1.89 -6.40
C VAL A 675 -14.89 -0.62 -5.58
N ALA A 676 -15.93 -0.60 -4.74
CA ALA A 676 -16.17 0.52 -3.84
C ALA A 676 -14.98 0.78 -2.89
N LEU A 677 -14.39 -0.27 -2.31
CA LEU A 677 -13.18 -0.13 -1.47
C LEU A 677 -12.01 0.49 -2.24
N THR A 678 -11.75 -0.03 -3.45
CA THR A 678 -10.64 0.44 -4.29
C THR A 678 -10.84 1.88 -4.75
N LEU A 679 -12.06 2.26 -5.13
CA LEU A 679 -12.38 3.63 -5.52
C LEU A 679 -12.34 4.58 -4.32
N ALA A 680 -12.76 4.14 -3.13
CA ALA A 680 -12.68 4.94 -1.91
C ALA A 680 -11.22 5.22 -1.52
N ASP A 681 -10.35 4.23 -1.64
CA ASP A 681 -8.90 4.40 -1.43
C ASP A 681 -8.31 5.38 -2.45
N ALA A 682 -8.58 5.21 -3.75
CA ALA A 682 -8.12 6.13 -4.79
C ALA A 682 -8.69 7.55 -4.63
N LEU A 683 -9.91 7.68 -4.09
CA LEU A 683 -10.49 8.96 -3.75
C LEU A 683 -9.70 9.63 -2.61
N LEU A 684 -9.47 8.91 -1.52
CA LEU A 684 -8.73 9.43 -0.35
C LEU A 684 -7.27 9.74 -0.69
N GLU A 685 -6.62 8.94 -1.55
CA GLU A 685 -5.27 9.25 -2.05
C GLU A 685 -5.24 10.60 -2.78
N LYS A 686 -6.26 10.89 -3.60
CA LYS A 686 -6.36 12.15 -4.34
C LYS A 686 -6.73 13.32 -3.43
N THR A 687 -7.76 13.14 -2.61
CA THR A 687 -8.41 14.24 -1.90
C THR A 687 -7.90 14.43 -0.50
N GLY A 688 -7.25 13.43 0.10
CA GLY A 688 -6.99 13.32 1.53
C GLY A 688 -8.22 13.66 2.35
N GLY A 689 -8.00 14.28 3.50
CA GLY A 689 -9.04 14.83 4.36
C GLY A 689 -9.51 13.86 5.43
N ASP A 690 -9.67 14.39 6.64
CA ASP A 690 -10.03 13.61 7.83
C ASP A 690 -11.55 13.56 8.05
N SER A 691 -12.32 14.28 7.23
CA SER A 691 -13.79 14.30 7.28
C SER A 691 -14.44 14.33 5.91
N VAL A 692 -15.68 13.82 5.82
CA VAL A 692 -16.48 13.86 4.59
C VAL A 692 -16.65 15.29 4.04
N ALA A 693 -16.79 16.27 4.93
CA ALA A 693 -16.94 17.68 4.54
C ALA A 693 -15.65 18.23 3.91
N GLU A 694 -14.50 17.87 4.46
CA GLU A 694 -13.18 18.28 3.95
C GLU A 694 -12.89 17.64 2.59
N ILE A 695 -13.16 16.34 2.43
CA ILE A 695 -13.03 15.63 1.14
C ILE A 695 -13.85 16.34 0.06
N ARG A 696 -15.11 16.69 0.37
CA ARG A 696 -15.99 17.41 -0.55
C ARG A 696 -15.41 18.76 -0.95
N ALA A 697 -14.90 19.54 0.00
CA ALA A 697 -14.28 20.84 -0.29
C ALA A 697 -13.04 20.71 -1.19
N HIS A 698 -12.21 19.69 -0.97
CA HIS A 698 -11.05 19.41 -1.83
C HIS A 698 -11.44 19.01 -3.25
N LEU A 699 -12.51 18.22 -3.40
CA LEU A 699 -13.05 17.86 -4.71
C LEU A 699 -13.62 19.08 -5.44
N GLU A 700 -14.42 19.90 -4.77
CA GLU A 700 -14.99 21.13 -5.34
C GLU A 700 -13.88 22.06 -5.85
N GLY A 701 -12.81 22.25 -5.07
CA GLY A 701 -11.64 23.02 -5.49
C GLY A 701 -10.92 22.41 -6.71
N THR A 702 -10.77 21.08 -6.74
CA THR A 702 -10.16 20.37 -7.88
C THR A 702 -11.00 20.50 -9.14
N GLN A 703 -12.33 20.34 -9.02
CA GLN A 703 -13.27 20.46 -10.13
C GLN A 703 -13.31 21.88 -10.68
N ALA A 704 -13.24 22.90 -9.83
CA ALA A 704 -13.16 24.30 -10.28
C ALA A 704 -11.90 24.55 -11.14
N LEU A 705 -10.75 23.99 -10.76
CA LEU A 705 -9.51 24.08 -11.55
C LEU A 705 -9.64 23.34 -12.88
N GLN A 706 -10.27 22.17 -12.89
CA GLN A 706 -10.52 21.40 -14.11
C GLN A 706 -11.46 22.13 -15.06
N SER A 707 -12.56 22.70 -14.55
CA SER A 707 -13.50 23.53 -15.33
C SER A 707 -12.82 24.76 -15.95
N ALA A 708 -11.94 25.42 -15.21
CA ALA A 708 -11.18 26.55 -15.75
C ALA A 708 -10.26 26.15 -16.92
N LEU A 709 -9.78 24.89 -16.98
CA LEU A 709 -9.00 24.39 -18.10
C LEU A 709 -9.87 24.04 -19.31
N THR A 710 -11.08 23.52 -19.09
CA THR A 710 -12.03 23.22 -20.18
C THR A 710 -12.60 24.48 -20.82
N ASP A 711 -12.69 25.58 -20.07
CA ASP A 711 -13.25 26.85 -20.54
C ASP A 711 -12.22 27.76 -21.26
N ARG A 712 -10.93 27.38 -21.27
CA ARG A 712 -9.90 28.13 -22.00
C ARG A 712 -10.17 28.10 -23.51
N ARG A 713 -10.73 29.19 -24.03
CA ARG A 713 -10.68 29.47 -25.47
C ARG A 713 -9.25 29.87 -25.84
N PRO A 714 -8.69 29.36 -26.94
CA PRO A 714 -7.45 29.91 -27.46
C PRO A 714 -7.67 31.41 -27.73
N ASP A 715 -6.75 32.26 -27.27
CA ASP A 715 -6.69 33.63 -27.75
C ASP A 715 -6.62 33.58 -29.29
N PRO A 716 -7.41 34.38 -30.02
CA PRO A 716 -7.26 34.44 -31.47
C PRO A 716 -5.80 34.79 -31.76
N ALA A 717 -5.11 33.89 -32.45
CA ALA A 717 -3.71 34.10 -32.83
C ALA A 717 -3.57 35.47 -33.53
N PRO A 718 -2.51 36.23 -33.23
CA PRO A 718 -2.32 37.59 -33.76
C PRO A 718 -2.25 37.64 -35.29
#